data_AF-A0A0E4CYN0-F1
#
_entry.id   AF-A0A0E4CYN0-F1
#
_cell.length_a   1.000
_cell.length_b   1.000
_cell.length_c   1.000
_cell.angle_alpha   90.00
_cell.angle_beta   90.00
_cell.angle_gamma   90.00
#
_symmetry.space_group_name_H-M   'P 1'
#
loop_
_entity.id
_entity.type
_entity.pdbx_description
1 polymer ?
#
loop_
_entity_poly.entity_id
_entity_poly.type
_entity_poly.pdbx_seq_one_letter_code
_entity_poly.pdbx_strand_id
1 'polypeptide(L)'
;MKKLSSIKKPISLAMAAVLTLTLVTGIFNFRPATAQAASVEQTRFLQMYSQLKDPANGYFSAEGVPYHSVETLLSEAPNYGHMTTSEAYSYWMWLEVLYGYHTGDWSKLESAWDNMEKYIIPVNEGDGVQEQPTMSYYNPNSPATYASEFGQPDQYPSPLNGKYSPGKDPLDAELKSAYGNNQTYLMHWLVDVDNWYGFGNLLNPAHTAAYVNTFQRGTQESVWEAVPHPSQDDKSFGKTNEGFMSLFTKESNVPAAQWRYTDATDADARAVQAMYWAKELGYNNTVYLNKAKKMGDYLRYGMYDKYFQKIGSAADGTPEAGTGKDASHYLLAWYTAWGGGLGASGNWAWRIGASHAHQGYQNVVTAYALSDPAGGLVPASATAGQDWSKSLTRQLEFYNWLQSSEGAIAGGATNSYNGSYSAYPAGTSTFYGMAYDEAPVYTDPPSNNWFGMQAWSVERVAELYYILASGGDTTSANFQMAKRVIENWIDWSTDYAFAGSRPLADAEGYYLNKQGQRILGGDDPEVATVSAPGEFWIPGNVEWQGQPDTWTGFSTFSGNSNLKAVTKNPGQDTGVLGSYIKALTFFAAGNKAEHGSYTALGGTASQLAKSLLDTAWGYNDGVGITTVEKRGDYSRYFTKEVYFPAGWTGTFGQGNTIPGSTTVPSDPAKGGNGVYASYTDVLPAIKNDPKWSYLQGKYNSSYNQATRTWDSGAPEFTYHRFWSQVDMATAYAEYDRLINTPTEEPAAPKAPSKPAAAAGDKVVALSWNKVRGADSYTVKRATISGGPYTALGNVTQATYSDTRVVNDTTYYYVVSATNTAGTSPDSPEVSAKPTAVPIPTVGDLVVQYRTTDTNPGDSQLRPQLRIVNNGTTAVELSKLKLRYYYTVDGDKAQQFNVDYATVGSGNVLGSFVKLVPAATGADYYVEISFSPAAGSLAPGANTGEIQLRINKTDWSNYNETGDYSYNPAKTAYTDWSRVPLYLNGVLVWGLQP
;
A
#
# COMPACT_ATOMS: atom_id res chain seq x y z
N MET A 1 25.16 -68.68 24.63
CA MET A 1 24.56 -70.02 24.75
C MET A 1 23.15 -69.99 24.16
N LYS A 2 22.84 -70.91 23.22
CA LYS A 2 21.53 -71.49 22.76
C LYS A 2 20.26 -70.59 22.76
N LYS A 3 19.36 -70.58 21.76
CA LYS A 3 19.19 -71.13 20.39
C LYS A 3 17.77 -70.67 19.93
N LEU A 4 17.63 -70.22 18.67
CA LEU A 4 16.55 -70.50 17.68
C LEU A 4 15.06 -70.21 18.05
N SER A 5 14.16 -69.72 17.20
CA SER A 5 13.98 -69.57 15.73
C SER A 5 12.71 -68.68 15.53
N SER A 6 12.28 -68.13 14.40
CA SER A 6 12.24 -68.60 13.00
C SER A 6 11.58 -67.48 12.14
N ILE A 7 12.11 -67.06 10.98
CA ILE A 7 11.60 -67.28 9.59
C ILE A 7 11.47 -65.90 8.90
N LYS A 8 11.86 -65.59 7.65
CA LYS A 8 12.65 -66.18 6.56
C LYS A 8 13.06 -64.99 5.63
N LYS A 9 14.29 -65.02 5.09
CA LYS A 9 14.81 -64.28 3.90
C LYS A 9 14.63 -65.18 2.65
N PRO A 10 14.77 -64.78 1.34
CA PRO A 10 16.03 -64.22 0.76
C PRO A 10 15.92 -63.31 -0.54
N ILE A 11 16.89 -62.41 -0.82
CA ILE A 11 18.00 -62.46 -1.85
C ILE A 11 17.44 -62.50 -3.30
N SER A 12 17.43 -61.42 -4.11
CA SER A 12 18.48 -60.63 -4.82
C SER A 12 19.04 -61.21 -6.14
N LEU A 13 19.20 -60.32 -7.13
CA LEU A 13 19.96 -60.32 -8.41
C LEU A 13 19.26 -60.61 -9.77
N ALA A 14 19.02 -59.49 -10.50
CA ALA A 14 19.59 -59.06 -11.80
C ALA A 14 19.35 -59.81 -13.14
N MET A 15 18.67 -59.06 -14.03
CA MET A 15 18.93 -58.74 -15.46
C MET A 15 18.73 -59.76 -16.62
N ALA A 16 17.75 -59.43 -17.50
CA ALA A 16 17.91 -59.01 -18.92
C ALA A 16 17.09 -59.76 -20.00
N ALA A 17 16.54 -58.95 -20.93
CA ALA A 17 16.10 -59.19 -22.33
C ALA A 17 14.82 -60.04 -22.60
N VAL A 18 13.65 -59.43 -22.89
CA VAL A 18 13.12 -58.95 -24.20
C VAL A 18 12.60 -60.08 -25.13
N LEU A 19 11.26 -60.17 -25.36
CA LEU A 19 10.54 -59.84 -26.62
C LEU A 19 9.08 -60.39 -26.66
N THR A 20 8.11 -59.45 -26.80
CA THR A 20 6.85 -59.45 -27.62
C THR A 20 5.52 -60.18 -27.30
N LEU A 21 4.44 -59.36 -27.48
CA LEU A 21 3.01 -59.58 -27.83
C LEU A 21 2.01 -59.92 -26.69
N THR A 22 0.86 -59.23 -26.46
CA THR A 22 0.08 -58.21 -27.22
C THR A 22 -1.02 -57.56 -26.34
N LEU A 23 -1.29 -56.26 -26.56
CA LEU A 23 -2.50 -55.38 -26.41
C LEU A 23 -3.71 -55.84 -25.52
N VAL A 24 -4.41 -54.97 -24.75
CA VAL A 24 -5.32 -53.88 -25.20
C VAL A 24 -5.70 -52.93 -24.01
N THR A 25 -5.64 -51.61 -24.30
CA THR A 25 -6.32 -50.40 -23.74
C THR A 25 -6.11 -49.86 -22.32
N GLY A 26 -5.59 -48.63 -22.27
CA GLY A 26 -5.71 -47.67 -21.19
C GLY A 26 -4.79 -46.46 -21.41
N ILE A 27 -5.01 -45.68 -22.48
CA ILE A 27 -4.19 -44.50 -22.78
C ILE A 27 -4.53 -43.40 -21.77
N PHE A 28 -3.78 -43.34 -20.68
CA PHE A 28 -3.45 -42.07 -20.02
C PHE A 28 -2.05 -41.69 -20.49
N ASN A 29 -1.97 -40.72 -21.39
CA ASN A 29 -0.71 -40.07 -21.73
C ASN A 29 -0.26 -39.20 -20.55
N PHE A 30 0.37 -39.81 -19.53
CA PHE A 30 1.36 -39.08 -18.75
C PHE A 30 2.59 -38.95 -19.64
N ARG A 31 2.72 -37.83 -20.34
CA ARG A 31 4.07 -37.37 -20.70
C ARG A 31 4.75 -37.07 -19.37
N PRO A 32 5.87 -37.73 -19.01
CA PRO A 32 6.70 -37.21 -17.94
C PRO A 32 7.13 -35.81 -18.40
N ALA A 33 6.75 -34.78 -17.64
CA ALA A 33 7.39 -33.48 -17.79
C ALA A 33 8.89 -33.75 -17.72
N THR A 34 9.61 -33.34 -18.76
CA THR A 34 11.07 -33.39 -18.72
C THR A 34 11.47 -32.50 -17.56
N ALA A 35 11.99 -33.08 -16.48
CA ALA A 35 12.43 -32.32 -15.31
C ALA A 35 13.45 -31.29 -15.79
N GLN A 36 13.04 -30.03 -15.83
CA GLN A 36 13.93 -28.93 -16.18
C GLN A 36 14.98 -28.84 -15.07
N ALA A 37 16.26 -28.80 -15.44
CA ALA A 37 17.32 -28.64 -14.47
C ALA A 37 17.11 -27.31 -13.72
N ALA A 38 17.25 -27.33 -12.40
CA ALA A 38 17.15 -26.13 -11.57
C ALA A 38 18.13 -25.05 -12.05
N SER A 39 17.71 -23.79 -12.02
CA SER A 39 18.60 -22.67 -12.35
C SER A 39 19.67 -22.49 -11.26
N VAL A 40 20.69 -21.68 -11.56
CA VAL A 40 21.72 -21.32 -10.58
C VAL A 40 21.09 -20.57 -9.41
N GLU A 41 20.17 -19.65 -9.69
CA GLU A 41 19.49 -18.84 -8.68
C GLU A 41 18.57 -19.68 -7.78
N GLN A 42 17.81 -20.62 -8.34
CA GLN A 42 17.02 -21.58 -7.55
C GLN A 42 17.92 -22.40 -6.63
N THR A 43 19.07 -22.88 -7.16
CA THR A 43 20.04 -23.66 -6.38
C THR A 43 20.62 -22.84 -5.22
N ARG A 44 20.97 -21.57 -5.48
CA ARG A 44 21.50 -20.64 -4.46
C ARG A 44 20.47 -20.33 -3.38
N PHE A 45 19.21 -20.11 -3.74
CA PHE A 45 18.11 -19.97 -2.78
C PHE A 45 18.02 -21.18 -1.84
N LEU A 46 17.94 -22.39 -2.40
CA LEU A 46 17.81 -23.61 -1.59
C LEU A 46 19.05 -23.88 -0.71
N GLN A 47 20.23 -23.49 -1.18
CA GLN A 47 21.45 -23.54 -0.36
C GLN A 47 21.36 -22.56 0.82
N MET A 48 20.99 -21.31 0.58
CA MET A 48 20.84 -20.32 1.66
C MET A 48 19.73 -20.70 2.63
N TYR A 49 18.60 -21.24 2.14
CA TYR A 49 17.56 -21.81 2.99
C TYR A 49 18.15 -22.90 3.91
N SER A 50 18.92 -23.83 3.35
CA SER A 50 19.55 -24.90 4.13
C SER A 50 20.51 -24.33 5.19
N GLN A 51 21.27 -23.27 4.87
CA GLN A 51 22.16 -22.60 5.81
C GLN A 51 21.38 -21.91 6.95
N LEU A 52 20.31 -21.19 6.62
CA LEU A 52 19.42 -20.54 7.59
C LEU A 52 18.75 -21.55 8.54
N LYS A 53 18.37 -22.72 8.04
CA LYS A 53 17.66 -23.75 8.81
C LYS A 53 18.58 -24.76 9.50
N ASP A 54 19.90 -24.71 9.26
CA ASP A 54 20.85 -25.59 9.92
C ASP A 54 21.00 -25.19 11.39
N PRO A 55 20.63 -26.05 12.37
CA PRO A 55 20.81 -25.74 13.77
C PRO A 55 22.27 -25.46 14.16
N ALA A 56 23.25 -25.95 13.40
CA ALA A 56 24.67 -25.67 13.63
C ALA A 56 25.05 -24.20 13.34
N ASN A 57 24.25 -23.49 12.53
CA ASN A 57 24.47 -22.10 12.17
C ASN A 57 23.84 -21.10 13.14
N GLY A 58 22.99 -21.56 14.08
CA GLY A 58 22.57 -20.75 15.24
C GLY A 58 21.56 -19.63 14.97
N TYR A 59 20.88 -19.61 13.82
CA TYR A 59 19.84 -18.61 13.53
C TYR A 59 18.58 -18.71 14.39
N PHE A 60 18.31 -19.89 14.95
CA PHE A 60 17.11 -20.17 15.74
C PHE A 60 17.52 -20.63 17.15
N SER A 61 16.71 -20.24 18.13
CA SER A 61 16.82 -20.71 19.50
C SER A 61 16.41 -22.18 19.65
N ALA A 62 16.61 -22.74 20.85
CA ALA A 62 16.13 -24.07 21.19
C ALA A 62 14.60 -24.21 21.13
N GLU A 63 13.86 -23.09 21.23
CA GLU A 63 12.40 -23.03 21.10
C GLU A 63 11.95 -22.85 19.64
N GLY A 64 12.89 -22.82 18.69
CA GLY A 64 12.61 -22.61 17.27
C GLY A 64 12.22 -21.17 16.92
N VAL A 65 12.56 -20.22 17.78
CA VAL A 65 12.35 -18.78 17.56
C VAL A 65 13.56 -18.21 16.82
N PRO A 66 13.40 -17.52 15.68
CA PRO A 66 14.54 -16.90 14.99
C PRO A 66 15.12 -15.78 15.87
N TYR A 67 16.44 -15.70 16.00
CA TYR A 67 17.09 -14.53 16.60
C TYR A 67 17.17 -13.38 15.60
N HIS A 68 17.45 -12.17 16.08
CA HIS A 68 17.79 -11.04 15.20
C HIS A 68 19.08 -11.32 14.43
N SER A 69 20.08 -11.88 15.09
CA SER A 69 21.36 -12.31 14.50
C SER A 69 21.95 -13.51 15.23
N VAL A 70 22.81 -14.27 14.53
CA VAL A 70 23.60 -15.35 15.15
C VAL A 70 24.56 -14.81 16.20
N GLU A 71 25.16 -13.65 15.96
CA GLU A 71 26.03 -12.99 16.93
C GLU A 71 25.22 -12.28 18.00
N THR A 72 25.71 -12.29 19.24
CA THR A 72 25.05 -11.73 20.42
C THR A 72 25.41 -10.27 20.69
N LEU A 73 26.67 -9.86 20.51
CA LEU A 73 27.12 -8.47 20.66
C LEU A 73 26.72 -7.64 19.43
N LEU A 74 25.51 -7.11 19.47
CA LEU A 74 24.93 -6.24 18.44
C LEU A 74 23.94 -5.26 19.07
N SER A 75 23.90 -4.03 18.55
CA SER A 75 22.91 -3.02 18.91
C SER A 75 22.66 -2.09 17.73
N GLU A 76 21.41 -1.94 17.31
CA GLU A 76 21.00 -1.10 16.15
C GLU A 76 19.50 -0.73 16.15
N ALA A 77 18.64 -1.63 16.65
CA ALA A 77 17.24 -1.37 16.99
C ALA A 77 16.83 -2.29 18.15
N PRO A 78 16.93 -3.64 18.02
CA PRO A 78 17.25 -4.45 19.18
C PRO A 78 18.67 -4.09 19.63
N ASN A 79 18.90 -4.21 20.92
CA ASN A 79 20.14 -3.83 21.59
C ASN A 79 20.94 -5.06 22.06
N TYR A 80 20.54 -6.27 21.68
CA TYR A 80 21.26 -7.53 21.86
C TYR A 80 20.84 -8.50 20.75
N GLY A 81 21.77 -9.25 20.16
CA GLY A 81 21.52 -10.01 18.92
C GLY A 81 20.58 -11.21 19.06
N HIS A 82 20.46 -11.77 20.27
CA HIS A 82 19.48 -12.84 20.56
C HIS A 82 18.15 -12.32 21.12
N MET A 83 17.91 -11.01 21.05
CA MET A 83 16.54 -10.56 20.95
C MET A 83 15.96 -11.04 19.62
N THR A 84 14.65 -11.09 19.50
CA THR A 84 13.99 -11.20 18.21
C THR A 84 12.94 -10.12 18.06
N THR A 85 12.52 -9.91 16.83
CA THR A 85 11.57 -8.88 16.45
C THR A 85 10.41 -9.45 15.66
N SER A 86 9.28 -8.76 15.68
CA SER A 86 8.19 -9.03 14.74
C SER A 86 8.67 -8.97 13.28
N GLU A 87 9.66 -8.11 13.00
CA GLU A 87 10.36 -8.07 11.72
C GLU A 87 10.99 -9.44 11.39
N ALA A 88 11.83 -10.01 12.25
CA ALA A 88 12.47 -11.30 12.01
C ALA A 88 11.44 -12.42 11.75
N TYR A 89 10.33 -12.44 12.49
CA TYR A 89 9.20 -13.34 12.22
C TYR A 89 8.57 -13.11 10.85
N SER A 90 8.31 -11.86 10.46
CA SER A 90 7.73 -11.55 9.16
C SER A 90 8.65 -11.94 7.98
N TYR A 91 9.98 -11.84 8.14
CA TYR A 91 10.93 -12.37 7.17
C TYR A 91 10.94 -13.91 7.18
N TRP A 92 10.85 -14.54 8.36
CA TRP A 92 10.77 -16.00 8.42
C TRP A 92 9.55 -16.51 7.63
N MET A 93 8.40 -15.85 7.77
CA MET A 93 7.22 -16.14 6.97
C MET A 93 7.52 -16.06 5.46
N TRP A 94 8.16 -14.99 5.00
CA TRP A 94 8.50 -14.82 3.58
C TRP A 94 9.47 -15.90 3.05
N LEU A 95 10.47 -16.28 3.86
CA LEU A 95 11.39 -17.38 3.53
C LEU A 95 10.64 -18.69 3.28
N GLU A 96 9.75 -19.05 4.20
CA GLU A 96 8.99 -20.31 4.12
C GLU A 96 7.96 -20.30 2.99
N VAL A 97 7.46 -19.13 2.58
CA VAL A 97 6.59 -19.00 1.40
C VAL A 97 7.33 -19.40 0.13
N LEU A 98 8.51 -18.84 -0.11
CA LEU A 98 9.27 -19.17 -1.32
C LEU A 98 9.83 -20.59 -1.28
N TYR A 99 10.16 -21.11 -0.09
CA TYR A 99 10.51 -22.52 0.07
C TYR A 99 9.32 -23.43 -0.26
N GLY A 100 8.13 -23.12 0.26
CA GLY A 100 6.90 -23.84 -0.04
C GLY A 100 6.55 -23.82 -1.52
N TYR A 101 6.77 -22.70 -2.21
CA TYR A 101 6.61 -22.60 -3.66
C TYR A 101 7.57 -23.52 -4.43
N HIS A 102 8.86 -23.50 -4.11
CA HIS A 102 9.86 -24.29 -4.84
C HIS A 102 9.79 -25.79 -4.52
N THR A 103 9.30 -26.18 -3.35
CA THR A 103 9.29 -27.60 -2.91
C THR A 103 7.92 -28.25 -2.91
N GLY A 104 6.84 -27.45 -2.91
CA GLY A 104 5.48 -27.89 -2.67
C GLY A 104 5.15 -28.20 -1.20
N ASP A 105 6.12 -28.03 -0.28
CA ASP A 105 5.95 -28.28 1.15
C ASP A 105 5.61 -26.99 1.92
N TRP A 106 4.32 -26.76 2.12
CA TRP A 106 3.81 -25.61 2.89
C TRP A 106 3.80 -25.84 4.41
N SER A 107 4.15 -27.02 4.90
CA SER A 107 4.09 -27.32 6.35
C SER A 107 5.06 -26.46 7.18
N LYS A 108 6.13 -25.97 6.56
CA LYS A 108 7.10 -25.07 7.20
C LYS A 108 6.54 -23.67 7.41
N LEU A 109 5.74 -23.18 6.46
CA LEU A 109 5.00 -21.92 6.58
C LEU A 109 4.01 -21.97 7.74
N GLU A 110 3.26 -23.07 7.84
CA GLU A 110 2.30 -23.32 8.91
C GLU A 110 3.00 -23.36 10.28
N SER A 111 4.14 -24.07 10.36
CA SER A 111 4.95 -24.15 11.59
C SER A 111 5.54 -22.80 12.02
N ALA A 112 5.94 -21.97 11.06
CA ALA A 112 6.43 -20.61 11.33
C ALA A 112 5.31 -19.72 11.89
N TRP A 113 4.10 -19.80 11.31
CA TRP A 113 2.94 -19.07 11.83
C TRP A 113 2.56 -19.53 13.23
N ASP A 114 2.54 -20.83 13.49
CA ASP A 114 2.23 -21.37 14.82
C ASP A 114 3.26 -20.96 15.87
N ASN A 115 4.56 -20.88 15.50
CA ASN A 115 5.60 -20.36 16.38
C ASN A 115 5.39 -18.85 16.67
N MET A 116 5.10 -18.06 15.63
CA MET A 116 4.79 -16.63 15.76
C MET A 116 3.61 -16.40 16.71
N GLU A 117 2.52 -17.12 16.52
CA GLU A 117 1.33 -17.01 17.38
C GLU A 117 1.60 -17.43 18.83
N LYS A 118 2.50 -18.39 19.04
CA LYS A 118 2.83 -18.88 20.37
C LYS A 118 3.74 -17.93 21.18
N TYR A 119 4.70 -17.28 20.52
CA TYR A 119 5.81 -16.62 21.21
C TYR A 119 5.86 -15.11 21.07
N ILE A 120 5.21 -14.53 20.05
CA ILE A 120 5.30 -13.09 19.80
C ILE A 120 3.94 -12.40 19.60
N ILE A 121 2.86 -13.12 19.32
CA ILE A 121 1.50 -12.57 19.41
C ILE A 121 0.98 -12.85 20.83
N PRO A 122 0.63 -11.82 21.64
CA PRO A 122 0.12 -12.02 22.99
C PRO A 122 -1.35 -12.47 23.01
N VAL A 123 -1.68 -13.42 22.12
CA VAL A 123 -2.96 -14.11 21.97
C VAL A 123 -2.62 -15.53 21.52
N ASN A 124 -2.67 -16.49 22.43
CA ASN A 124 -2.56 -17.89 22.06
C ASN A 124 -3.94 -18.55 22.15
N GLU A 125 -4.61 -18.67 20.99
CA GLU A 125 -5.93 -19.29 20.92
C GLU A 125 -5.89 -20.81 21.23
N GLY A 126 -4.69 -21.42 21.22
CA GLY A 126 -4.48 -22.87 21.34
C GLY A 126 -4.04 -23.38 22.72
N ASP A 127 -3.52 -22.53 23.62
CA ASP A 127 -3.05 -22.95 24.95
C ASP A 127 -3.97 -22.55 26.12
N GLY A 128 -4.93 -21.65 25.88
CA GLY A 128 -5.89 -21.17 26.88
C GLY A 128 -5.31 -20.17 27.88
N VAL A 129 -4.09 -19.67 27.69
CA VAL A 129 -3.43 -18.68 28.53
C VAL A 129 -3.79 -17.27 28.06
N GLN A 130 -4.31 -16.44 28.97
CA GLN A 130 -4.70 -15.07 28.65
C GLN A 130 -3.54 -14.09 28.90
N GLU A 131 -2.88 -13.64 27.83
CA GLU A 131 -1.76 -12.69 27.89
C GLU A 131 -2.20 -11.21 27.78
N GLN A 132 -3.52 -10.98 27.62
CA GLN A 132 -4.19 -9.68 27.64
C GLN A 132 -5.37 -9.70 28.64
N PRO A 133 -5.13 -9.89 29.96
CA PRO A 133 -6.14 -10.28 30.95
C PRO A 133 -7.32 -9.30 31.10
N THR A 134 -7.09 -8.02 30.84
CA THR A 134 -8.01 -6.93 31.20
C THR A 134 -8.49 -6.10 30.00
N MET A 135 -8.20 -6.57 28.78
CA MET A 135 -8.58 -5.89 27.53
C MET A 135 -10.10 -5.70 27.38
N SER A 136 -10.90 -6.54 28.05
CA SER A 136 -12.37 -6.44 28.10
C SER A 136 -12.87 -5.16 28.80
N TYR A 137 -12.05 -4.53 29.64
CA TYR A 137 -12.35 -3.25 30.32
C TYR A 137 -12.04 -2.02 29.47
N TYR A 138 -11.57 -2.20 28.24
CA TYR A 138 -11.31 -1.10 27.32
C TYR A 138 -12.55 -0.26 27.04
N ASN A 139 -12.37 1.07 27.05
CA ASN A 139 -13.42 2.03 26.73
C ASN A 139 -13.14 2.73 25.40
N PRO A 140 -13.82 2.38 24.30
CA PRO A 140 -13.59 3.01 22.99
C PRO A 140 -14.01 4.49 22.92
N ASN A 141 -14.77 4.99 23.90
CA ASN A 141 -15.08 6.43 23.99
C ASN A 141 -14.01 7.24 24.73
N SER A 142 -13.03 6.57 25.34
CA SER A 142 -11.86 7.20 25.95
C SER A 142 -10.67 6.24 25.86
N PRO A 143 -10.13 6.01 24.65
CA PRO A 143 -9.15 4.95 24.37
C PRO A 143 -7.89 4.97 25.23
N ALA A 144 -7.38 6.16 25.58
CA ALA A 144 -6.19 6.35 26.41
C ALA A 144 -6.20 7.73 27.08
N THR A 145 -5.29 7.93 28.03
CA THR A 145 -5.04 9.25 28.65
C THR A 145 -3.85 9.93 27.97
N TYR A 146 -4.02 11.20 27.59
CA TYR A 146 -2.96 11.97 26.95
C TYR A 146 -1.74 12.19 27.87
N ALA A 147 -0.56 11.98 27.30
CA ALA A 147 0.73 12.48 27.76
C ALA A 147 1.50 13.06 26.57
N SER A 148 2.31 14.09 26.79
CA SER A 148 3.12 14.67 25.71
C SER A 148 4.34 13.79 25.45
N GLU A 149 4.77 13.68 24.21
CA GLU A 149 6.16 13.29 23.93
C GLU A 149 7.09 14.49 24.14
N PHE A 150 8.37 14.20 24.30
CA PHE A 150 9.42 15.19 24.41
C PHE A 150 10.59 14.84 23.50
N GLY A 151 11.35 15.84 23.08
CA GLY A 151 12.49 15.65 22.18
C GLY A 151 13.72 15.04 22.87
N GLN A 152 13.76 14.94 24.20
CA GLN A 152 14.90 14.42 24.96
C GLN A 152 14.44 13.42 26.03
N PRO A 153 15.16 12.29 26.25
CA PRO A 153 14.84 11.33 27.32
C PRO A 153 14.83 11.96 28.71
N ASP A 154 15.67 12.97 28.92
CA ASP A 154 15.82 13.77 30.14
C ASP A 154 14.52 14.40 30.66
N GLN A 155 13.57 14.68 29.75
CA GLN A 155 12.31 15.34 30.07
C GLN A 155 11.23 14.36 30.55
N TYR A 156 11.54 13.05 30.55
CA TYR A 156 10.67 12.00 31.08
C TYR A 156 10.94 11.75 32.57
N PRO A 157 9.96 11.28 33.36
CA PRO A 157 8.62 10.81 32.95
C PRO A 157 7.65 11.92 32.53
N SER A 158 6.87 11.65 31.47
CA SER A 158 5.87 12.59 30.96
C SER A 158 4.59 12.60 31.81
N PRO A 159 4.04 13.76 32.19
CA PRO A 159 2.79 13.83 32.95
C PRO A 159 1.59 13.28 32.18
N LEU A 160 0.92 12.27 32.73
CA LEU A 160 -0.40 11.80 32.29
C LEU A 160 -1.48 12.76 32.80
N ASN A 161 -1.62 13.90 32.11
CA ASN A 161 -2.44 15.01 32.57
C ASN A 161 -3.79 15.11 31.84
N GLY A 162 -4.01 14.34 30.77
CA GLY A 162 -5.27 14.41 30.02
C GLY A 162 -5.53 15.79 29.42
N LYS A 163 -4.49 16.57 29.12
CA LYS A 163 -4.60 17.94 28.58
C LYS A 163 -5.55 18.01 27.37
N TYR A 164 -5.47 17.01 26.49
CA TYR A 164 -6.39 16.85 25.38
C TYR A 164 -7.28 15.62 25.63
N SER A 165 -8.58 15.79 25.46
CA SER A 165 -9.52 14.67 25.48
C SER A 165 -9.22 13.75 24.30
N PRO A 166 -9.11 12.43 24.50
CA PRO A 166 -8.93 11.51 23.38
C PRO A 166 -10.18 11.49 22.50
N GLY A 167 -10.02 11.19 21.21
CA GLY A 167 -11.13 10.89 20.33
C GLY A 167 -11.73 9.51 20.58
N LYS A 168 -12.68 9.13 19.72
CA LYS A 168 -13.34 7.82 19.78
C LYS A 168 -12.62 6.81 18.90
N ASP A 169 -12.52 5.59 19.39
CA ASP A 169 -12.11 4.42 18.61
C ASP A 169 -13.34 3.83 17.88
N PRO A 170 -13.38 3.89 16.54
CA PRO A 170 -14.48 3.33 15.76
C PRO A 170 -14.31 1.84 15.42
N LEU A 171 -13.17 1.21 15.75
CA LEU A 171 -12.85 -0.16 15.34
C LEU A 171 -13.29 -1.23 16.36
N ASP A 172 -13.21 -0.93 17.66
CA ASP A 172 -13.43 -1.93 18.73
C ASP A 172 -14.76 -2.70 18.60
N ALA A 173 -15.86 -2.01 18.29
CA ALA A 173 -17.16 -2.64 18.12
C ALA A 173 -17.19 -3.60 16.92
N GLU A 174 -16.56 -3.21 15.80
CA GLU A 174 -16.48 -4.04 14.60
C GLU A 174 -15.60 -5.28 14.84
N LEU A 175 -14.44 -5.11 15.49
CA LEU A 175 -13.53 -6.20 15.81
C LEU A 175 -14.16 -7.20 16.79
N LYS A 176 -14.85 -6.72 17.83
CA LYS A 176 -15.65 -7.57 18.73
C LYS A 176 -16.73 -8.33 17.99
N SER A 177 -17.42 -7.69 17.05
CA SER A 177 -18.45 -8.35 16.24
C SER A 177 -17.85 -9.42 15.32
N ALA A 178 -16.65 -9.20 14.77
CA ALA A 178 -16.00 -10.13 13.85
C ALA A 178 -15.37 -11.34 14.56
N TYR A 179 -14.78 -11.12 15.75
CA TYR A 179 -13.91 -12.12 16.40
C TYR A 179 -14.39 -12.53 17.81
N GLY A 180 -15.49 -11.97 18.30
CA GLY A 180 -16.06 -12.28 19.63
C GLY A 180 -15.30 -11.70 20.82
N ASN A 181 -14.18 -11.02 20.58
CA ASN A 181 -13.34 -10.37 21.59
C ASN A 181 -12.58 -9.19 20.96
N ASN A 182 -11.85 -8.44 21.78
CA ASN A 182 -10.98 -7.34 21.35
C ASN A 182 -9.51 -7.54 21.76
N GLN A 183 -9.06 -8.78 21.94
CA GLN A 183 -7.63 -9.04 22.16
C GLN A 183 -6.88 -8.78 20.85
N THR A 184 -5.86 -7.94 20.90
CA THR A 184 -5.12 -7.57 19.70
C THR A 184 -4.40 -8.79 19.13
N TYR A 185 -4.70 -9.15 17.88
CA TYR A 185 -4.00 -10.20 17.16
C TYR A 185 -2.93 -9.58 16.24
N LEU A 186 -1.91 -8.98 16.86
CA LEU A 186 -0.71 -8.41 16.22
C LEU A 186 0.52 -8.88 17.01
N MET A 187 1.65 -8.95 16.34
CA MET A 187 2.91 -9.25 17.00
C MET A 187 3.31 -8.12 17.94
N HIS A 188 3.81 -8.46 19.12
CA HIS A 188 4.65 -7.54 19.87
C HIS A 188 5.97 -7.34 19.11
N TRP A 189 6.52 -6.14 19.10
CA TRP A 189 7.69 -5.85 18.26
C TRP A 189 8.99 -6.49 18.75
N LEU A 190 9.15 -6.76 20.06
CA LEU A 190 10.42 -7.22 20.66
C LEU A 190 10.21 -8.33 21.70
N VAL A 191 11.01 -9.38 21.57
CA VAL A 191 11.02 -10.52 22.50
C VAL A 191 12.45 -10.86 22.88
N ASP A 192 12.67 -11.04 24.18
CA ASP A 192 13.92 -11.57 24.74
C ASP A 192 13.86 -13.10 24.72
N VAL A 193 14.43 -13.70 23.67
CA VAL A 193 14.26 -15.12 23.35
C VAL A 193 14.93 -16.02 24.39
N ASP A 194 16.09 -15.60 24.88
CA ASP A 194 16.91 -16.39 25.82
C ASP A 194 16.67 -15.98 27.28
N ASN A 195 15.71 -15.09 27.54
CA ASN A 195 15.53 -14.43 28.83
C ASN A 195 16.84 -13.80 29.36
N TRP A 196 17.62 -13.21 28.45
CA TRP A 196 18.92 -12.63 28.74
C TRP A 196 18.84 -11.41 29.67
N TYR A 197 17.74 -10.66 29.61
CA TYR A 197 17.45 -9.63 30.59
C TYR A 197 17.08 -10.18 31.95
N GLY A 198 16.55 -11.39 32.05
CA GLY A 198 16.20 -12.04 33.31
C GLY A 198 14.83 -11.65 33.89
N PHE A 199 13.95 -11.00 33.10
CA PHE A 199 12.61 -10.65 33.55
C PHE A 199 11.65 -11.85 33.65
N GLY A 200 11.83 -12.85 32.77
CA GLY A 200 10.90 -13.94 32.58
C GLY A 200 9.58 -13.50 31.90
N ASN A 201 8.77 -14.49 31.52
CA ASN A 201 7.43 -14.27 30.97
C ASN A 201 6.38 -14.49 32.08
N LEU A 202 5.85 -13.41 32.64
CA LEU A 202 4.94 -13.45 33.80
C LEU A 202 3.63 -14.18 33.50
N LEU A 203 3.00 -13.88 32.36
CA LEU A 203 1.69 -14.40 31.99
C LEU A 203 1.79 -15.80 31.36
N ASN A 204 2.95 -16.16 30.82
CA ASN A 204 3.23 -17.53 30.36
C ASN A 204 4.62 -18.04 30.81
N PRO A 205 4.79 -18.39 32.11
CA PRO A 205 6.10 -18.77 32.67
C PRO A 205 6.71 -20.06 32.11
N ALA A 206 5.98 -20.80 31.27
CA ALA A 206 6.50 -21.97 30.58
C ALA A 206 7.37 -21.62 29.36
N HIS A 207 7.32 -20.37 28.89
CA HIS A 207 8.13 -19.88 27.77
C HIS A 207 9.42 -19.24 28.28
N THR A 208 10.54 -19.55 27.65
CA THR A 208 11.80 -18.81 27.88
C THR A 208 11.69 -17.42 27.24
N ALA A 209 11.16 -17.37 26.03
CA ALA A 209 10.86 -16.13 25.33
C ALA A 209 9.95 -15.20 26.16
N ALA A 210 10.48 -14.02 26.48
CA ALA A 210 9.81 -13.02 27.30
C ALA A 210 9.50 -11.75 26.50
N TYR A 211 8.28 -11.24 26.61
CA TYR A 211 7.90 -9.96 26.01
C TYR A 211 8.59 -8.80 26.74
N VAL A 212 9.34 -7.99 25.99
CA VAL A 212 10.12 -6.87 26.53
C VAL A 212 9.97 -5.62 25.67
N ASN A 213 10.16 -4.47 26.27
CA ASN A 213 10.16 -3.18 25.61
C ASN A 213 11.44 -2.40 25.91
N THR A 214 11.75 -1.43 25.04
CA THR A 214 12.87 -0.51 25.19
C THR A 214 12.43 0.94 24.99
N PHE A 215 12.20 1.36 23.73
CA PHE A 215 11.89 2.73 23.34
C PHE A 215 10.58 3.23 23.94
N GLN A 216 10.63 4.34 24.69
CA GLN A 216 9.48 4.99 25.33
C GLN A 216 9.63 6.52 25.49
N ARG A 217 10.80 7.11 25.18
CA ARG A 217 11.18 8.47 25.60
C ARG A 217 11.56 9.41 24.46
N GLY A 218 10.78 9.35 23.38
CA GLY A 218 10.76 10.37 22.33
C GLY A 218 11.93 10.29 21.36
N THR A 219 12.10 11.34 20.56
CA THR A 219 12.82 11.26 19.28
C THR A 219 14.34 11.15 19.38
N GLN A 220 14.93 11.49 20.52
CA GLN A 220 16.37 11.36 20.78
C GLN A 220 16.72 10.11 21.58
N GLU A 221 15.75 9.31 22.02
CA GLU A 221 16.08 8.03 22.65
C GLU A 221 16.58 7.04 21.58
N SER A 222 17.89 7.02 21.36
CA SER A 222 18.51 6.01 20.52
C SER A 222 18.49 4.63 21.21
N VAL A 223 18.82 3.58 20.45
CA VAL A 223 18.93 2.21 20.97
C VAL A 223 19.90 2.09 22.16
N TRP A 224 20.86 3.00 22.25
CA TRP A 224 21.87 3.07 23.29
C TRP A 224 21.37 3.66 24.60
N GLU A 225 20.31 4.47 24.53
CA GLU A 225 19.82 5.30 25.64
C GLU A 225 18.56 4.71 26.29
N ALA A 226 17.92 3.73 25.65
CA ALA A 226 16.74 3.06 26.16
C ALA A 226 17.04 2.19 27.39
N VAL A 227 16.04 2.06 28.28
CA VAL A 227 16.10 1.16 29.45
C VAL A 227 15.18 -0.03 29.17
N PRO A 228 15.72 -1.24 28.93
CA PRO A 228 14.89 -2.43 28.74
C PRO A 228 14.00 -2.70 29.94
N HIS A 229 12.79 -3.19 29.70
CA HIS A 229 11.81 -3.44 30.75
C HIS A 229 10.78 -4.49 30.31
N PRO A 230 10.16 -5.25 31.23
CA PRO A 230 9.18 -6.25 30.87
C PRO A 230 7.92 -5.58 30.33
N SER A 231 7.33 -6.18 29.29
CA SER A 231 6.02 -5.78 28.79
C SER A 231 4.93 -6.07 29.83
N GLN A 232 5.14 -7.06 30.70
CA GLN A 232 4.25 -7.47 31.78
C GLN A 232 4.87 -7.07 33.13
N ASP A 233 4.67 -5.81 33.56
CA ASP A 233 5.31 -5.23 34.74
C ASP A 233 4.43 -5.41 35.99
N ASP A 234 4.71 -6.47 36.76
CA ASP A 234 4.13 -6.72 38.08
C ASP A 234 4.84 -5.99 39.23
N LYS A 235 5.85 -5.17 38.90
CA LYS A 235 6.66 -4.37 39.82
C LYS A 235 7.62 -5.19 40.68
N SER A 236 7.88 -6.44 40.30
CA SER A 236 8.96 -7.27 40.89
C SER A 236 10.35 -6.73 40.56
N PHE A 237 10.49 -6.09 39.41
CA PHE A 237 11.69 -5.37 38.97
C PHE A 237 11.43 -3.85 38.92
N GLY A 238 12.45 -3.07 38.59
CA GLY A 238 12.37 -1.61 38.55
C GLY A 238 12.38 -1.00 39.96
N LYS A 239 11.77 0.18 40.10
CA LYS A 239 11.68 0.90 41.37
C LYS A 239 10.63 0.24 42.27
N THR A 240 10.96 0.06 43.55
CA THR A 240 10.07 -0.56 44.53
C THR A 240 8.69 0.10 44.53
N ASN A 241 7.63 -0.71 44.44
CA ASN A 241 6.21 -0.34 44.32
C ASN A 241 5.78 0.34 43.01
N GLU A 242 6.70 0.74 42.14
CA GLU A 242 6.40 1.51 40.92
C GLU A 242 6.75 0.77 39.62
N GLY A 243 7.60 -0.25 39.68
CA GLY A 243 8.12 -0.91 38.48
C GLY A 243 9.00 0.01 37.65
N PHE A 244 8.92 -0.11 36.32
CA PHE A 244 9.62 0.81 35.40
C PHE A 244 8.77 2.01 34.99
N MET A 245 7.45 2.00 35.23
CA MET A 245 6.50 3.02 34.75
C MET A 245 6.91 4.45 35.06
N SER A 246 7.46 4.70 36.25
CA SER A 246 7.85 6.05 36.68
C SER A 246 9.11 6.60 35.99
N LEU A 247 9.74 5.84 35.09
CA LEU A 247 10.70 6.37 34.12
C LEU A 247 10.01 7.03 32.91
N PHE A 248 8.79 6.60 32.57
CA PHE A 248 8.13 6.94 31.32
C PHE A 248 6.93 7.87 31.53
N THR A 249 6.08 7.59 32.51
CA THR A 249 4.88 8.38 32.79
C THR A 249 4.79 8.77 34.26
N LYS A 250 4.23 9.95 34.50
CA LYS A 250 4.01 10.50 35.84
C LYS A 250 2.52 10.64 36.08
N GLU A 251 2.04 9.92 37.09
CA GLU A 251 0.65 9.93 37.56
C GLU A 251 0.59 10.48 38.99
N SER A 252 -0.61 10.87 39.44
CA SER A 252 -0.82 11.34 40.82
C SER A 252 -0.73 10.21 41.86
N ASN A 253 -1.03 8.98 41.43
CA ASN A 253 -0.97 7.78 42.26
C ASN A 253 0.28 6.96 41.90
N VAL A 254 0.68 6.07 42.81
CA VAL A 254 1.68 5.04 42.50
C VAL A 254 1.17 4.19 41.33
N PRO A 255 1.98 3.95 40.27
CA PRO A 255 1.56 3.14 39.14
C PRO A 255 1.06 1.75 39.55
N ALA A 256 -0.05 1.33 38.94
CA ALA A 256 -0.53 -0.04 39.08
C ALA A 256 0.40 -1.01 38.32
N ALA A 257 0.45 -2.25 38.79
CA ALA A 257 0.99 -3.35 37.98
C ALA A 257 0.19 -3.44 36.68
N GLN A 258 0.87 -3.59 35.55
CA GLN A 258 0.24 -3.48 34.24
C GLN A 258 1.01 -4.22 33.16
N TRP A 259 0.32 -4.51 32.06
CA TRP A 259 0.90 -5.07 30.84
C TRP A 259 0.75 -4.07 29.69
N ARG A 260 1.71 -4.04 28.77
CA ARG A 260 1.66 -3.26 27.53
C ARG A 260 2.42 -3.94 26.41
N TYR A 261 1.86 -3.91 25.21
CA TYR A 261 2.50 -4.37 23.99
C TYR A 261 2.41 -3.26 22.94
N THR A 262 3.38 -3.27 22.04
CA THR A 262 3.52 -2.35 20.91
C THR A 262 3.85 -3.18 19.69
N ASP A 263 3.15 -2.97 18.58
CA ASP A 263 3.49 -3.61 17.31
C ASP A 263 4.58 -2.84 16.57
N ALA A 264 5.00 -3.37 15.43
CA ALA A 264 5.67 -2.60 14.40
C ALA A 264 4.88 -2.82 13.11
N THR A 265 4.19 -1.78 12.63
CA THR A 265 3.15 -1.96 11.60
C THR A 265 3.69 -2.54 10.29
N ASP A 266 4.95 -2.28 9.97
CA ASP A 266 5.62 -2.82 8.78
C ASP A 266 5.81 -4.35 8.87
N ALA A 267 6.03 -4.90 10.07
CA ALA A 267 6.25 -6.31 10.30
C ALA A 267 4.97 -7.13 10.15
N ASP A 268 3.89 -6.74 10.82
CA ASP A 268 2.58 -7.37 10.64
C ASP A 268 2.10 -7.20 9.19
N ALA A 269 2.37 -6.04 8.57
CA ALA A 269 2.10 -5.86 7.16
C ALA A 269 2.92 -6.82 6.27
N ARG A 270 4.22 -7.01 6.53
CA ARG A 270 5.09 -7.93 5.77
C ARG A 270 4.65 -9.39 5.94
N ALA A 271 4.15 -9.78 7.11
CA ALA A 271 3.57 -11.11 7.31
C ALA A 271 2.31 -11.31 6.43
N VAL A 272 1.45 -10.30 6.31
CA VAL A 272 0.30 -10.34 5.38
C VAL A 272 0.75 -10.34 3.91
N GLN A 273 1.77 -9.57 3.54
CA GLN A 273 2.38 -9.57 2.21
C GLN A 273 2.91 -10.97 1.84
N ALA A 274 3.63 -11.63 2.75
CA ALA A 274 4.08 -13.00 2.55
C ALA A 274 2.89 -13.95 2.30
N MET A 275 1.81 -13.84 3.07
CA MET A 275 0.62 -14.67 2.88
C MET A 275 -0.16 -14.35 1.59
N TYR A 276 -0.10 -13.11 1.08
CA TYR A 276 -0.58 -12.78 -0.25
C TYR A 276 0.19 -13.58 -1.31
N TRP A 277 1.53 -13.56 -1.25
CA TRP A 277 2.36 -14.33 -2.17
C TRP A 277 2.17 -15.84 -2.00
N ALA A 278 2.06 -16.36 -0.78
CA ALA A 278 1.75 -17.76 -0.53
C ALA A 278 0.50 -18.18 -1.30
N LYS A 279 -0.58 -17.39 -1.15
CA LYS A 279 -1.85 -17.63 -1.84
C LYS A 279 -1.67 -17.59 -3.36
N GLU A 280 -1.02 -16.56 -3.89
CA GLU A 280 -0.81 -16.45 -5.35
C GLU A 280 0.07 -17.56 -5.91
N LEU A 281 0.95 -18.14 -5.09
CA LEU A 281 1.83 -19.26 -5.41
C LEU A 281 1.22 -20.64 -5.09
N GLY A 282 -0.08 -20.70 -4.75
CA GLY A 282 -0.84 -21.94 -4.68
C GLY A 282 -1.23 -22.42 -3.27
N TYR A 283 -0.82 -21.71 -2.22
CA TYR A 283 -1.26 -22.02 -0.85
C TYR A 283 -2.75 -21.69 -0.65
N ASN A 284 -3.51 -22.61 -0.08
CA ASN A 284 -4.97 -22.48 0.03
C ASN A 284 -5.56 -22.88 1.39
N ASN A 285 -4.73 -23.15 2.40
CA ASN A 285 -5.21 -23.51 3.73
C ASN A 285 -5.86 -22.29 4.41
N THR A 286 -7.19 -22.34 4.52
CA THR A 286 -8.01 -21.21 4.97
C THR A 286 -7.80 -20.86 6.44
N VAL A 287 -7.27 -21.77 7.26
CA VAL A 287 -6.96 -21.50 8.67
C VAL A 287 -5.98 -20.32 8.77
N TYR A 288 -4.82 -20.45 8.13
CA TYR A 288 -3.77 -19.44 8.18
C TYR A 288 -4.09 -18.21 7.34
N LEU A 289 -4.77 -18.37 6.20
CA LEU A 289 -5.26 -17.22 5.43
C LEU A 289 -6.24 -16.37 6.25
N ASN A 290 -7.08 -16.99 7.09
CA ASN A 290 -7.98 -16.26 7.99
C ASN A 290 -7.25 -15.62 9.17
N LYS A 291 -6.15 -16.23 9.66
CA LYS A 291 -5.27 -15.60 10.65
C LYS A 291 -4.58 -14.35 10.06
N ALA A 292 -4.12 -14.39 8.82
CA ALA A 292 -3.58 -13.22 8.12
C ALA A 292 -4.64 -12.11 7.92
N LYS A 293 -5.87 -12.48 7.56
CA LYS A 293 -7.01 -11.55 7.52
C LYS A 293 -7.27 -10.88 8.87
N LYS A 294 -7.23 -11.65 9.97
CA LYS A 294 -7.42 -11.17 11.33
C LYS A 294 -6.32 -10.20 11.75
N MET A 295 -5.06 -10.54 11.47
CA MET A 295 -3.91 -9.65 11.66
C MET A 295 -4.10 -8.33 10.90
N GLY A 296 -4.45 -8.39 9.61
CA GLY A 296 -4.76 -7.22 8.80
C GLY A 296 -5.96 -6.39 9.30
N ASP A 297 -6.93 -7.01 9.99
CA ASP A 297 -8.06 -6.29 10.59
C ASP A 297 -7.63 -5.45 11.80
N TYR A 298 -6.85 -6.04 12.70
CA TYR A 298 -6.28 -5.35 13.87
C TYR A 298 -5.23 -4.31 13.49
N LEU A 299 -4.47 -4.54 12.41
CA LEU A 299 -3.43 -3.62 11.91
C LEU A 299 -4.03 -2.26 11.48
N ARG A 300 -5.34 -2.16 11.28
CA ARG A 300 -6.03 -0.87 11.08
C ARG A 300 -5.85 0.11 12.24
N TYR A 301 -5.50 -0.34 13.46
CA TYR A 301 -5.14 0.58 14.54
C TYR A 301 -3.90 1.43 14.22
N GLY A 302 -2.98 0.92 13.39
CA GLY A 302 -1.86 1.69 12.85
C GLY A 302 -2.27 2.85 11.94
N MET A 303 -3.56 2.96 11.57
CA MET A 303 -4.10 4.03 10.72
C MET A 303 -4.67 5.22 11.49
N TYR A 304 -4.63 5.21 12.81
CA TYR A 304 -5.23 6.24 13.66
C TYR A 304 -4.17 7.07 14.38
N ASP A 305 -4.46 8.37 14.52
CA ASP A 305 -3.70 9.26 15.39
C ASP A 305 -3.54 8.67 16.80
N LYS A 306 -2.40 8.95 17.45
CA LYS A 306 -2.02 8.39 18.76
C LYS A 306 -3.14 8.47 19.80
N TYR A 307 -3.80 9.62 19.91
CA TYR A 307 -4.89 9.84 20.87
C TYR A 307 -6.24 10.06 20.16
N PHE A 308 -6.39 9.49 18.96
CA PHE A 308 -7.57 9.62 18.12
C PHE A 308 -7.96 11.10 17.89
N GLN A 309 -6.98 12.00 17.81
CA GLN A 309 -7.25 13.38 17.41
C GLN A 309 -7.57 13.44 15.92
N LYS A 310 -8.46 14.33 15.54
CA LYS A 310 -8.85 14.57 14.15
C LYS A 310 -7.64 15.00 13.33
N ILE A 311 -7.46 14.39 12.16
CA ILE A 311 -6.32 14.67 11.29
C ILE A 311 -6.34 16.14 10.84
N GLY A 312 -5.19 16.82 10.98
CA GLY A 312 -4.98 18.22 10.63
C GLY A 312 -5.53 19.24 11.62
N SER A 313 -6.28 18.84 12.65
CA SER A 313 -6.83 19.77 13.64
C SER A 313 -5.75 20.44 14.50
N ALA A 314 -4.59 19.81 14.65
CA ALA A 314 -3.49 20.33 15.46
C ALA A 314 -2.64 21.42 14.78
N ALA A 315 -2.97 21.82 13.54
CA ALA A 315 -2.12 22.71 12.74
C ALA A 315 -1.80 24.06 13.43
N ASP A 316 -2.72 24.59 14.25
CA ASP A 316 -2.54 25.81 15.03
C ASP A 316 -2.22 25.57 16.52
N GLY A 317 -1.98 24.31 16.91
CA GLY A 317 -1.71 23.89 18.29
C GLY A 317 -2.94 23.57 19.13
N THR A 318 -4.13 23.53 18.51
CA THR A 318 -5.41 23.26 19.18
C THR A 318 -6.10 22.00 18.61
N PRO A 319 -5.60 20.78 18.91
CA PRO A 319 -6.17 19.55 18.37
C PRO A 319 -7.63 19.36 18.81
N GLU A 320 -8.42 18.77 17.92
CA GLU A 320 -9.81 18.38 18.16
C GLU A 320 -9.90 16.85 18.31
N ALA A 321 -10.66 16.38 19.29
CA ALA A 321 -10.95 14.96 19.46
C ALA A 321 -11.75 14.41 18.25
N GLY A 322 -11.28 13.31 17.65
CA GLY A 322 -11.98 12.66 16.55
C GLY A 322 -13.29 12.03 16.99
N THR A 323 -14.28 12.03 16.08
CA THR A 323 -15.62 11.49 16.34
C THR A 323 -15.86 10.13 15.69
N GLY A 324 -14.94 9.68 14.84
CA GLY A 324 -14.91 8.37 14.20
C GLY A 324 -13.65 8.23 13.34
N LYS A 325 -13.83 8.01 12.03
CA LYS A 325 -12.70 7.83 11.10
C LYS A 325 -12.03 9.12 10.65
N ASP A 326 -12.45 10.27 11.18
CA ASP A 326 -11.79 11.58 11.00
C ASP A 326 -10.46 11.68 11.77
N ALA A 327 -10.20 10.76 12.69
CA ALA A 327 -8.89 10.53 13.31
C ALA A 327 -8.01 9.53 12.54
N SER A 328 -8.49 8.97 11.43
CA SER A 328 -7.70 8.04 10.62
C SER A 328 -6.97 8.78 9.50
N HIS A 329 -5.64 8.66 9.48
CA HIS A 329 -4.80 9.14 8.39
C HIS A 329 -4.67 8.12 7.25
N TYR A 330 -5.15 6.87 7.43
CA TYR A 330 -5.09 5.77 6.45
C TYR A 330 -3.66 5.42 5.97
N LEU A 331 -2.65 5.76 6.75
CA LEU A 331 -1.25 5.32 6.56
C LEU A 331 -0.92 4.29 7.63
N LEU A 332 0.14 3.50 7.43
CA LEU A 332 0.74 2.74 8.52
C LEU A 332 1.64 3.70 9.33
N ALA A 333 1.18 4.11 10.51
CA ALA A 333 2.03 4.83 11.46
C ALA A 333 3.13 3.92 12.01
N TRP A 334 4.08 4.45 12.76
CA TRP A 334 5.19 3.66 13.31
C TRP A 334 4.72 2.45 14.15
N TYR A 335 3.66 2.64 14.92
CA TYR A 335 3.10 1.62 15.82
C TYR A 335 1.62 1.86 16.11
N THR A 336 0.96 0.84 16.63
CA THR A 336 -0.11 0.90 17.61
C THR A 336 0.37 0.23 18.90
N ALA A 337 -0.14 0.68 20.04
CA ALA A 337 0.14 0.05 21.32
C ALA A 337 -1.15 -0.12 22.13
N TRP A 338 -1.15 -1.15 22.97
CA TRP A 338 -2.28 -1.48 23.85
C TRP A 338 -1.78 -2.02 25.18
N GLY A 339 -2.55 -1.80 26.23
CA GLY A 339 -2.17 -2.23 27.56
C GLY A 339 -3.34 -2.23 28.55
N GLY A 340 -3.09 -2.73 29.75
CA GLY A 340 -4.11 -2.84 30.79
C GLY A 340 -3.54 -3.18 32.15
N GLY A 341 -4.38 -3.10 33.18
CA GLY A 341 -3.96 -3.43 34.54
C GLY A 341 -3.73 -4.93 34.74
N LEU A 342 -2.84 -5.29 35.66
CA LEU A 342 -2.64 -6.67 36.12
C LEU A 342 -3.33 -6.91 37.47
N GLY A 343 -3.70 -8.17 37.72
CA GLY A 343 -4.28 -8.62 38.99
C GLY A 343 -5.71 -8.12 39.24
N ALA A 344 -6.23 -8.41 40.44
CA ALA A 344 -7.64 -8.19 40.80
C ALA A 344 -8.08 -6.71 40.80
N SER A 345 -7.13 -5.77 40.84
CA SER A 345 -7.40 -4.32 40.77
C SER A 345 -7.21 -3.73 39.35
N GLY A 346 -6.85 -4.55 38.37
CA GLY A 346 -6.47 -4.13 37.02
C GLY A 346 -7.63 -3.85 36.06
N ASN A 347 -8.80 -3.41 36.52
CA ASN A 347 -10.04 -3.30 35.72
C ASN A 347 -10.05 -2.10 34.75
N TRP A 348 -9.04 -1.98 33.90
CA TRP A 348 -8.90 -0.96 32.87
C TRP A 348 -7.97 -1.45 31.76
N ALA A 349 -8.17 -0.92 30.55
CA ALA A 349 -7.28 -1.12 29.42
C ALA A 349 -7.32 0.10 28.48
N TRP A 350 -6.29 0.25 27.67
CA TRP A 350 -6.12 1.37 26.74
C TRP A 350 -5.58 0.93 25.39
N ARG A 351 -5.77 1.80 24.38
CA ARG A 351 -5.19 1.68 23.04
C ARG A 351 -4.75 3.06 22.55
N ILE A 352 -3.65 3.08 21.82
CA ILE A 352 -3.18 4.23 21.03
C ILE A 352 -2.83 3.75 19.61
N GLY A 353 -3.10 4.59 18.61
CA GLY A 353 -2.42 4.48 17.33
C GLY A 353 -1.05 5.15 17.42
N ALA A 354 -0.61 5.83 16.35
CA ALA A 354 0.49 6.76 16.41
C ALA A 354 0.30 7.90 15.40
N SER A 355 0.78 9.10 15.75
CA SER A 355 0.58 10.29 14.92
C SER A 355 1.66 10.46 13.85
N HIS A 356 2.74 9.69 13.92
CA HIS A 356 3.92 9.79 13.07
C HIS A 356 3.92 8.64 12.05
N ALA A 357 3.89 8.98 10.76
CA ALA A 357 3.93 8.02 9.66
C ALA A 357 5.23 8.16 8.88
N HIS A 358 5.97 7.05 8.76
CA HIS A 358 7.24 6.98 8.04
C HIS A 358 7.05 6.26 6.70
N GLN A 359 7.65 6.76 5.62
CA GLN A 359 7.49 6.15 4.29
C GLN A 359 7.94 4.68 4.26
N GLY A 360 9.02 4.35 4.98
CA GLY A 360 9.60 2.99 5.08
C GLY A 360 8.67 1.92 5.68
N TYR A 361 7.60 2.35 6.36
CA TYR A 361 6.64 1.46 7.01
C TYR A 361 5.41 1.17 6.15
N GLN A 362 5.20 1.91 5.06
CA GLN A 362 4.04 1.69 4.20
C GLN A 362 4.18 0.35 3.45
N ASN A 363 3.07 -0.35 3.26
CA ASN A 363 3.03 -1.63 2.56
C ASN A 363 1.80 -1.71 1.64
N VAL A 364 2.01 -1.27 0.40
CA VAL A 364 0.96 -1.17 -0.62
C VAL A 364 0.49 -2.54 -1.13
N VAL A 365 1.33 -3.58 -1.03
CA VAL A 365 0.94 -4.96 -1.36
C VAL A 365 -0.05 -5.49 -0.33
N THR A 366 0.22 -5.28 0.96
CA THR A 366 -0.72 -5.62 2.03
C THR A 366 -2.02 -4.85 1.92
N ALA A 367 -1.96 -3.54 1.64
CA ALA A 367 -3.18 -2.76 1.42
C ALA A 367 -4.00 -3.27 0.23
N TYR A 368 -3.36 -3.69 -0.86
CA TYR A 368 -4.03 -4.36 -1.98
C TYR A 368 -4.64 -5.71 -1.58
N ALA A 369 -3.87 -6.57 -0.91
CA ALA A 369 -4.29 -7.91 -0.49
C ALA A 369 -5.53 -7.88 0.41
N LEU A 370 -5.60 -6.90 1.32
CA LEU A 370 -6.66 -6.73 2.31
C LEU A 370 -7.87 -5.93 1.81
N SER A 371 -7.81 -5.34 0.61
CA SER A 371 -8.90 -4.49 0.07
C SER A 371 -9.52 -4.98 -1.22
N ASP A 372 -8.74 -5.55 -2.13
CA ASP A 372 -9.23 -6.02 -3.42
C ASP A 372 -9.60 -7.51 -3.32
N PRO A 373 -10.80 -7.93 -3.80
CA PRO A 373 -11.15 -9.34 -3.90
C PRO A 373 -10.13 -10.19 -4.66
N ALA A 374 -9.42 -9.61 -5.64
CA ALA A 374 -8.31 -10.28 -6.35
C ALA A 374 -7.09 -10.51 -5.44
N GLY A 375 -6.84 -9.61 -4.50
CA GLY A 375 -5.87 -9.82 -3.41
C GLY A 375 -6.23 -11.03 -2.56
N GLY A 376 -7.52 -11.16 -2.22
CA GLY A 376 -8.10 -12.38 -1.65
C GLY A 376 -7.90 -12.57 -0.14
N LEU A 377 -7.37 -11.54 0.54
CA LEU A 377 -7.21 -11.49 2.00
C LEU A 377 -8.09 -10.41 2.64
N VAL A 378 -9.23 -10.06 2.04
CA VAL A 378 -10.15 -9.07 2.63
C VAL A 378 -10.63 -9.56 4.02
N PRO A 379 -10.46 -8.76 5.10
CA PRO A 379 -10.91 -9.13 6.44
C PRO A 379 -12.44 -9.21 6.57
N ALA A 380 -12.89 -9.81 7.67
CA ALA A 380 -14.30 -10.10 7.90
C ALA A 380 -15.09 -8.91 8.48
N SER A 381 -14.44 -7.94 9.12
CA SER A 381 -15.14 -6.78 9.67
C SER A 381 -15.77 -5.91 8.59
N ALA A 382 -16.86 -5.24 8.94
CA ALA A 382 -17.77 -4.60 7.99
C ALA A 382 -17.08 -3.54 7.11
N THR A 383 -16.07 -2.84 7.63
CA THR A 383 -15.44 -1.72 6.93
C THR A 383 -13.97 -1.94 6.58
N ALA A 384 -13.34 -3.05 6.97
CA ALA A 384 -11.90 -3.25 6.78
C ALA A 384 -11.46 -3.17 5.32
N GLY A 385 -12.17 -3.83 4.40
CA GLY A 385 -11.83 -3.78 2.98
C GLY A 385 -11.87 -2.35 2.40
N GLN A 386 -12.79 -1.51 2.87
CA GLN A 386 -12.89 -0.11 2.46
C GLN A 386 -11.76 0.75 3.06
N ASP A 387 -11.40 0.51 4.32
CA ASP A 387 -10.30 1.22 4.98
C ASP A 387 -8.96 0.89 4.32
N TRP A 388 -8.72 -0.39 4.03
CA TRP A 388 -7.52 -0.81 3.30
C TRP A 388 -7.50 -0.31 1.85
N SER A 389 -8.67 -0.19 1.20
CA SER A 389 -8.74 0.39 -0.15
C SER A 389 -8.34 1.87 -0.13
N LYS A 390 -8.84 2.63 0.85
CA LYS A 390 -8.41 4.02 1.07
C LYS A 390 -6.93 4.09 1.43
N SER A 391 -6.45 3.16 2.26
CA SER A 391 -5.05 3.11 2.65
C SER A 391 -4.13 2.84 1.47
N LEU A 392 -4.49 1.93 0.56
CA LEU A 392 -3.73 1.67 -0.67
C LEU A 392 -3.51 2.95 -1.48
N THR A 393 -4.59 3.67 -1.77
CA THR A 393 -4.48 4.94 -2.50
C THR A 393 -3.69 5.97 -1.71
N ARG A 394 -3.97 6.12 -0.40
CA ARG A 394 -3.29 7.09 0.46
C ARG A 394 -1.79 6.86 0.56
N GLN A 395 -1.34 5.61 0.66
CA GLN A 395 0.07 5.25 0.68
C GLN A 395 0.77 5.58 -0.64
N LEU A 396 0.12 5.34 -1.78
CA LEU A 396 0.66 5.70 -3.10
C LEU A 396 0.74 7.22 -3.31
N GLU A 397 -0.26 7.96 -2.81
CA GLU A 397 -0.22 9.43 -2.76
C GLU A 397 0.94 9.92 -1.87
N PHE A 398 1.17 9.26 -0.73
CA PHE A 398 2.24 9.60 0.21
C PHE A 398 3.64 9.40 -0.39
N TYR A 399 3.86 8.28 -1.10
CA TYR A 399 5.11 8.07 -1.83
C TYR A 399 5.35 9.13 -2.90
N ASN A 400 4.32 9.47 -3.69
CA ASN A 400 4.46 10.51 -4.71
C ASN A 400 4.74 11.88 -4.06
N TRP A 401 4.02 12.22 -3.00
CA TRP A 401 4.22 13.45 -2.25
C TRP A 401 5.63 13.56 -1.66
N LEU A 402 6.24 12.47 -1.19
CA LEU A 402 7.56 12.47 -0.58
C LEU A 402 8.71 12.26 -1.57
N GLN A 403 8.42 11.99 -2.84
CA GLN A 403 9.47 11.76 -3.83
C GLN A 403 10.20 13.08 -4.11
N SER A 404 11.49 13.11 -3.79
CA SER A 404 12.42 14.18 -4.13
C SER A 404 12.52 14.38 -5.64
N SER A 405 13.06 15.53 -6.05
CA SER A 405 13.26 15.81 -7.47
C SER A 405 14.20 14.83 -8.16
N GLU A 406 15.13 14.23 -7.42
CA GLU A 406 16.05 13.21 -7.92
C GLU A 406 15.37 11.83 -8.05
N GLY A 407 14.44 11.48 -7.15
CA GLY A 407 13.71 10.20 -7.20
C GLY A 407 13.64 9.42 -5.88
N ALA A 408 14.46 9.79 -4.88
CA ALA A 408 14.44 9.23 -3.53
C ALA A 408 13.18 9.63 -2.74
N ILE A 409 12.78 8.86 -1.73
CA ILE A 409 11.57 9.10 -0.92
C ILE A 409 11.91 9.70 0.46
N ALA A 410 11.48 10.93 0.73
CA ALA A 410 11.71 11.63 2.01
C ALA A 410 10.93 11.03 3.19
N GLY A 411 11.23 11.48 4.41
CA GLY A 411 10.85 10.79 5.66
C GLY A 411 9.37 10.46 5.82
N GLY A 412 8.54 11.47 5.99
CA GLY A 412 7.12 11.24 6.22
C GLY A 412 6.34 12.45 6.70
N ALA A 413 5.37 12.20 7.58
CA ALA A 413 4.52 13.25 8.14
C ALA A 413 4.04 12.91 9.55
N THR A 414 3.63 13.94 10.27
CA THR A 414 3.04 13.82 11.61
C THR A 414 1.75 14.64 11.76
N ASN A 415 0.78 14.08 12.48
CA ASN A 415 -0.40 14.81 12.98
C ASN A 415 -0.16 15.46 14.34
N SER A 416 0.96 15.15 15.01
CA SER A 416 1.33 15.64 16.32
C SER A 416 2.75 16.19 16.28
N TYR A 417 2.89 17.44 15.84
CA TYR A 417 4.19 18.09 15.77
C TYR A 417 4.84 18.15 17.17
N ASN A 418 6.12 17.78 17.25
CA ASN A 418 6.87 17.52 18.49
C ASN A 418 6.25 16.46 19.43
N GLY A 419 5.29 15.67 18.93
CA GLY A 419 4.53 14.68 19.70
C GLY A 419 3.70 15.27 20.85
N SER A 420 3.35 16.56 20.74
CA SER A 420 2.57 17.28 21.75
C SER A 420 1.40 18.07 21.16
N TYR A 421 1.04 17.80 19.90
CA TYR A 421 0.12 18.58 19.09
C TYR A 421 0.46 20.08 19.08
N SER A 422 1.76 20.40 18.98
CA SER A 422 2.22 21.78 18.83
C SER A 422 1.77 22.36 17.49
N ALA A 423 1.60 23.69 17.43
CA ALA A 423 1.33 24.38 16.17
C ALA A 423 2.45 24.11 15.16
N TYR A 424 2.08 23.93 13.90
CA TYR A 424 3.06 23.69 12.86
C TYR A 424 3.84 24.99 12.59
N PRO A 425 5.16 24.91 12.32
CA PRO A 425 5.89 26.08 11.88
C PRO A 425 5.28 26.71 10.61
N ALA A 426 5.34 28.04 10.49
CA ALA A 426 4.81 28.72 9.31
C ALA A 426 5.53 28.25 8.04
N GLY A 427 4.76 27.90 7.00
CA GLY A 427 5.32 27.39 5.74
C GLY A 427 5.66 25.89 5.74
N THR A 428 5.30 25.15 6.79
CA THR A 428 5.43 23.68 6.81
C THR A 428 4.52 23.07 5.76
N SER A 429 5.07 22.21 4.90
CA SER A 429 4.29 21.49 3.90
C SER A 429 3.39 20.44 4.55
N THR A 430 2.22 20.21 3.96
CA THR A 430 1.25 19.26 4.54
C THR A 430 0.76 18.20 3.57
N PHE A 431 0.40 17.05 4.12
CA PHE A 431 -0.25 15.93 3.44
C PHE A 431 -1.54 15.58 4.18
N TYR A 432 -2.69 15.87 3.56
CA TYR A 432 -4.00 15.72 4.21
C TYR A 432 -4.10 16.39 5.59
N GLY A 433 -3.36 17.49 5.81
CA GLY A 433 -3.30 18.21 7.09
C GLY A 433 -2.24 17.72 8.07
N MET A 434 -1.51 16.64 7.78
CA MET A 434 -0.34 16.23 8.55
C MET A 434 0.89 17.03 8.11
N ALA A 435 1.71 17.49 9.05
CA ALA A 435 2.94 18.24 8.79
C ALA A 435 4.04 17.33 8.25
N TYR A 436 4.80 17.78 7.24
CA TYR A 436 6.02 17.12 6.80
C TYR A 436 7.02 16.94 7.94
N ASP A 437 7.62 15.76 7.99
CA ASP A 437 8.68 15.40 8.93
C ASP A 437 9.79 14.68 8.15
N GLU A 438 11.00 15.24 8.18
CA GLU A 438 12.17 14.68 7.50
C GLU A 438 12.67 13.40 8.17
N ALA A 439 12.50 13.29 9.49
CA ALA A 439 12.97 12.18 10.30
C ALA A 439 11.88 11.74 11.29
N PRO A 440 10.78 11.15 10.77
CA PRO A 440 9.68 10.71 11.62
C PRO A 440 10.16 9.79 12.75
N VAL A 441 9.67 10.04 13.96
CA VAL A 441 9.89 9.26 15.18
C VAL A 441 11.29 9.35 15.79
N TYR A 442 12.36 9.16 15.03
CA TYR A 442 13.73 9.11 15.58
C TYR A 442 14.70 10.04 14.87
N THR A 443 15.55 10.68 15.67
CA THR A 443 16.53 11.69 15.25
C THR A 443 17.96 11.37 15.67
N ASP A 444 18.17 10.25 16.40
CA ASP A 444 19.50 9.72 16.72
C ASP A 444 19.59 8.20 16.40
N PRO A 445 20.01 7.85 15.17
CA PRO A 445 20.18 8.74 14.01
C PRO A 445 18.82 9.16 13.40
N PRO A 446 18.80 10.15 12.49
CA PRO A 446 17.59 10.49 11.73
C PRO A 446 17.06 9.28 10.95
N SER A 447 15.79 8.96 11.18
CA SER A 447 15.17 7.68 10.79
C SER A 447 15.18 7.39 9.28
N ASN A 448 15.13 8.42 8.43
CA ASN A 448 15.13 8.26 6.98
C ASN A 448 16.48 8.56 6.32
N ASN A 449 17.57 8.69 7.09
CA ASN A 449 18.91 8.78 6.49
C ASN A 449 19.41 7.43 5.98
N TRP A 450 19.01 6.31 6.57
CA TRP A 450 19.52 5.01 6.13
C TRP A 450 18.87 4.57 4.81
N PHE A 451 19.69 4.17 3.83
CA PHE A 451 19.20 3.77 2.51
C PHE A 451 18.35 2.48 2.54
N GLY A 452 18.47 1.66 3.58
CA GLY A 452 17.57 0.51 3.78
C GLY A 452 16.09 0.90 3.85
N MET A 453 15.77 2.08 4.40
CA MET A 453 14.39 2.60 4.37
C MET A 453 13.89 2.88 2.96
N GLN A 454 14.78 3.13 2.00
CA GLN A 454 14.42 3.26 0.59
C GLN A 454 14.15 1.88 -0.01
N ALA A 455 15.13 0.97 0.10
CA ALA A 455 15.07 -0.36 -0.50
C ALA A 455 13.83 -1.14 -0.04
N TRP A 456 13.59 -1.22 1.27
CA TRP A 456 12.47 -1.98 1.83
C TRP A 456 11.10 -1.50 1.34
N SER A 457 10.86 -0.20 1.35
CA SER A 457 9.54 0.33 0.99
C SER A 457 9.30 0.32 -0.50
N VAL A 458 10.32 0.68 -1.30
CA VAL A 458 10.19 0.77 -2.75
C VAL A 458 10.17 -0.61 -3.40
N GLU A 459 10.77 -1.63 -2.78
CA GLU A 459 10.59 -3.02 -3.15
C GLU A 459 9.11 -3.42 -3.18
N ARG A 460 8.32 -3.05 -2.15
CA ARG A 460 6.86 -3.28 -2.10
C ARG A 460 6.11 -2.50 -3.18
N VAL A 461 6.59 -1.30 -3.54
CA VAL A 461 6.00 -0.53 -4.66
C VAL A 461 6.30 -1.20 -6.00
N ALA A 462 7.49 -1.75 -6.19
CA ALA A 462 7.87 -2.54 -7.36
C ALA A 462 7.00 -3.80 -7.48
N GLU A 463 6.79 -4.51 -6.37
CA GLU A 463 5.86 -5.64 -6.31
C GLU A 463 4.46 -5.24 -6.73
N LEU A 464 3.90 -4.15 -6.19
CA LEU A 464 2.56 -3.70 -6.57
C LEU A 464 2.49 -3.30 -8.05
N TYR A 465 3.50 -2.61 -8.58
CA TYR A 465 3.57 -2.31 -10.01
C TYR A 465 3.51 -3.59 -10.84
N TYR A 466 4.29 -4.62 -10.48
CA TYR A 466 4.23 -5.94 -11.12
C TYR A 466 2.85 -6.61 -10.96
N ILE A 467 2.26 -6.61 -9.77
CA ILE A 467 0.94 -7.21 -9.48
C ILE A 467 -0.12 -6.59 -10.39
N LEU A 468 -0.17 -5.26 -10.47
CA LEU A 468 -1.14 -4.54 -11.29
C LEU A 468 -0.89 -4.77 -12.79
N ALA A 469 0.35 -4.58 -13.26
CA ALA A 469 0.71 -4.77 -14.66
C ALA A 469 0.43 -6.21 -15.14
N SER A 470 0.86 -7.20 -14.37
CA SER A 470 0.67 -8.62 -14.70
C SER A 470 -0.78 -9.09 -14.55
N GLY A 471 -1.56 -8.41 -13.71
CA GLY A 471 -3.01 -8.55 -13.60
C GLY A 471 -3.81 -7.83 -14.69
N GLY A 472 -3.13 -7.10 -15.60
CA GLY A 472 -3.73 -6.38 -16.72
C GLY A 472 -4.27 -4.99 -16.39
N ASP A 473 -4.04 -4.47 -15.18
CA ASP A 473 -4.33 -3.07 -14.83
C ASP A 473 -3.13 -2.18 -15.16
N THR A 474 -3.24 -1.44 -16.27
CA THR A 474 -2.23 -0.48 -16.72
C THR A 474 -2.77 0.95 -16.79
N THR A 475 -3.93 1.22 -16.17
CA THR A 475 -4.65 2.50 -16.37
C THR A 475 -5.22 3.10 -15.09
N SER A 476 -5.37 2.33 -14.01
CA SER A 476 -5.88 2.89 -12.76
C SER A 476 -4.95 3.96 -12.18
N ALA A 477 -5.50 4.86 -11.38
CA ALA A 477 -4.71 5.87 -10.68
C ALA A 477 -3.64 5.22 -9.77
N ASN A 478 -3.98 4.10 -9.11
CA ASN A 478 -3.04 3.36 -8.28
C ASN A 478 -1.88 2.80 -9.12
N PHE A 479 -2.16 2.24 -10.30
CA PHE A 479 -1.12 1.80 -11.23
C PHE A 479 -0.22 2.96 -11.65
N GLN A 480 -0.78 4.09 -12.08
CA GLN A 480 -0.02 5.26 -12.54
C GLN A 480 0.86 5.84 -11.41
N MET A 481 0.36 5.89 -10.18
CA MET A 481 1.13 6.34 -9.02
C MET A 481 2.26 5.37 -8.66
N ALA A 482 1.99 4.06 -8.64
CA ALA A 482 3.01 3.05 -8.35
C ALA A 482 4.11 3.06 -9.41
N LYS A 483 3.71 3.07 -10.69
CA LYS A 483 4.62 3.17 -11.85
C LYS A 483 5.53 4.39 -11.76
N ARG A 484 4.97 5.58 -11.52
CA ARG A 484 5.76 6.81 -11.44
C ARG A 484 6.80 6.76 -10.31
N VAL A 485 6.40 6.27 -9.12
CA VAL A 485 7.31 6.16 -7.98
C VAL A 485 8.47 5.23 -8.33
N ILE A 486 8.18 4.02 -8.81
CA ILE A 486 9.23 3.02 -9.08
C ILE A 486 10.10 3.40 -10.27
N GLU A 487 9.57 3.97 -11.35
CA GLU A 487 10.38 4.38 -12.50
C GLU A 487 11.42 5.44 -12.11
N ASN A 488 10.99 6.50 -11.43
CA ASN A 488 11.89 7.57 -10.98
C ASN A 488 12.91 7.07 -9.96
N TRP A 489 12.50 6.17 -9.07
CA TRP A 489 13.40 5.65 -8.05
C TRP A 489 14.45 4.69 -8.63
N ILE A 490 14.08 3.86 -9.61
CA ILE A 490 15.02 2.97 -10.30
C ILE A 490 16.00 3.79 -11.14
N ASP A 491 15.52 4.81 -11.86
CA ASP A 491 16.37 5.73 -12.60
C ASP A 491 17.46 6.32 -11.69
N TRP A 492 17.06 6.95 -10.59
CA TRP A 492 17.97 7.50 -9.57
C TRP A 492 18.90 6.49 -8.91
N SER A 493 18.36 5.40 -8.38
CA SER A 493 19.13 4.48 -7.53
C SER A 493 20.22 3.75 -8.31
N THR A 494 19.99 3.49 -9.61
CA THR A 494 20.95 2.77 -10.45
C THR A 494 22.23 3.56 -10.70
N ASP A 495 22.22 4.88 -10.54
CA ASP A 495 23.41 5.72 -10.62
C ASP A 495 24.43 5.48 -9.49
N TYR A 496 23.98 4.87 -8.38
CA TYR A 496 24.78 4.67 -7.18
C TYR A 496 24.98 3.21 -6.80
N ALA A 497 24.59 2.27 -7.68
CA ALA A 497 24.73 0.84 -7.46
C ALA A 497 25.72 0.22 -8.44
N PHE A 498 26.72 -0.49 -7.91
CA PHE A 498 27.85 -0.97 -8.68
C PHE A 498 28.10 -2.46 -8.43
N ALA A 499 28.39 -3.20 -9.49
CA ALA A 499 28.89 -4.57 -9.45
C ALA A 499 30.21 -4.65 -10.24
N GLY A 500 31.27 -5.16 -9.63
CA GLY A 500 32.60 -5.27 -10.25
C GLY A 500 33.37 -3.94 -10.34
N SER A 501 32.84 -2.87 -9.75
CA SER A 501 33.47 -1.54 -9.70
C SER A 501 33.24 -0.90 -8.33
N ARG A 502 34.21 -0.12 -7.86
CA ARG A 502 34.13 0.61 -6.59
C ARG A 502 33.95 2.10 -6.85
N PRO A 503 32.92 2.75 -6.29
CA PRO A 503 32.76 4.20 -6.38
C PRO A 503 33.82 4.93 -5.56
N LEU A 504 34.23 6.10 -6.04
CA LEU A 504 35.07 7.01 -5.27
C LEU A 504 34.20 7.87 -4.35
N ALA A 505 34.61 7.96 -3.09
CA ALA A 505 34.02 8.85 -2.10
C ALA A 505 35.11 9.54 -1.27
N ASP A 506 34.80 10.71 -0.73
CA ASP A 506 35.68 11.40 0.22
C ASP A 506 35.53 10.87 1.66
N ALA A 507 36.28 11.45 2.60
CA ALA A 507 36.30 11.02 4.00
C ALA A 507 34.97 11.27 4.73
N GLU A 508 34.17 12.22 4.23
CA GLU A 508 32.83 12.54 4.73
C GLU A 508 31.72 11.72 4.04
N GLY A 509 32.12 10.81 3.13
CA GLY A 509 31.26 9.85 2.46
C GLY A 509 30.49 10.39 1.26
N TYR A 510 30.83 11.57 0.73
CA TYR A 510 30.23 12.06 -0.51
C TYR A 510 30.82 11.32 -1.71
N TYR A 511 29.96 10.87 -2.63
CA TYR A 511 30.41 10.38 -3.93
C TYR A 511 31.13 11.47 -4.72
N LEU A 512 32.14 11.08 -5.49
CA LEU A 512 32.94 11.99 -6.30
C LEU A 512 32.69 11.74 -7.79
N ASN A 513 32.57 12.80 -8.58
CA ASN A 513 32.56 12.70 -10.04
C ASN A 513 34.00 12.50 -10.60
N LYS A 514 34.13 12.36 -11.93
CA LYS A 514 35.43 12.13 -12.60
C LYS A 514 36.45 13.27 -12.40
N GLN A 515 36.00 14.46 -12.02
CA GLN A 515 36.84 15.62 -11.72
C GLN A 515 37.22 15.69 -10.23
N GLY A 516 36.77 14.74 -9.40
CA GLY A 516 37.03 14.70 -7.96
C GLY A 516 36.17 15.67 -7.15
N GLN A 517 35.04 16.14 -7.70
CA GLN A 517 34.11 17.03 -7.02
C GLN A 517 32.98 16.23 -6.36
N ARG A 518 32.47 16.71 -5.22
CA ARG A 518 31.32 16.12 -4.53
C ARG A 518 30.07 16.15 -5.41
N ILE A 519 29.39 15.02 -5.48
CA ILE A 519 28.04 14.89 -6.02
C ILE A 519 27.06 15.24 -4.89
N LEU A 520 26.22 16.25 -5.11
CA LEU A 520 25.31 16.82 -4.12
C LEU A 520 23.84 16.70 -4.57
N GLY A 521 23.48 15.53 -5.12
CA GLY A 521 22.20 15.28 -5.78
C GLY A 521 22.22 15.66 -7.26
N GLY A 522 21.02 15.84 -7.84
CA GLY A 522 20.82 16.08 -9.28
C GLY A 522 20.74 14.81 -10.14
N ASP A 523 20.34 15.01 -11.39
CA ASP A 523 20.19 13.95 -12.40
C ASP A 523 21.55 13.63 -13.05
N ASP A 524 21.79 12.36 -13.39
CA ASP A 524 23.02 11.86 -14.04
C ASP A 524 24.32 12.33 -13.34
N PRO A 525 24.57 11.87 -12.10
CA PRO A 525 25.66 12.35 -11.26
C PRO A 525 27.07 11.97 -11.74
N GLU A 526 27.20 11.09 -12.75
CA GLU A 526 28.47 10.55 -13.26
C GLU A 526 29.49 10.15 -12.17
N VAL A 527 29.11 9.25 -11.26
CA VAL A 527 29.98 8.76 -10.19
C VAL A 527 31.28 8.18 -10.76
N ALA A 528 32.43 8.67 -10.28
CA ALA A 528 33.72 8.11 -10.63
C ALA A 528 33.93 6.74 -9.98
N THR A 529 34.44 5.80 -10.76
CA THR A 529 34.67 4.43 -10.30
C THR A 529 36.07 3.94 -10.64
N VAL A 530 36.52 2.93 -9.88
CA VAL A 530 37.70 2.12 -10.19
C VAL A 530 37.28 0.66 -10.37
N SER A 531 37.96 -0.08 -11.24
CA SER A 531 37.68 -1.50 -11.43
C SER A 531 37.92 -2.27 -10.13
N ALA A 532 36.93 -3.05 -9.70
CA ALA A 532 36.96 -3.85 -8.49
C ALA A 532 36.18 -5.16 -8.68
N PRO A 533 36.69 -6.10 -9.51
CA PRO A 533 35.99 -7.35 -9.79
C PRO A 533 35.70 -8.14 -8.51
N GLY A 534 34.45 -8.59 -8.34
CA GLY A 534 34.00 -9.30 -7.15
C GLY A 534 33.46 -8.42 -6.02
N GLU A 535 33.50 -7.08 -6.16
CA GLU A 535 32.89 -6.16 -5.20
C GLU A 535 31.53 -5.66 -5.69
N PHE A 536 30.60 -5.48 -4.75
CA PHE A 536 29.40 -4.69 -4.97
C PHE A 536 29.43 -3.47 -4.05
N TRP A 537 28.79 -2.37 -4.48
CA TRP A 537 28.62 -1.18 -3.68
C TRP A 537 27.24 -0.58 -3.92
N ILE A 538 26.56 -0.23 -2.83
CA ILE A 538 25.24 0.42 -2.83
C ILE A 538 25.28 1.63 -1.88
N PRO A 539 24.34 2.57 -1.97
CA PRO A 539 24.26 3.67 -1.01
C PRO A 539 24.02 3.18 0.42
N GLY A 540 24.70 3.81 1.38
CA GLY A 540 24.45 3.60 2.80
C GLY A 540 23.48 4.64 3.38
N ASN A 541 23.58 5.89 2.93
CA ASN A 541 22.77 6.98 3.47
C ASN A 541 22.27 7.99 2.43
N VAL A 542 21.25 8.75 2.83
CA VAL A 542 20.70 9.90 2.11
C VAL A 542 20.58 11.08 3.07
N GLU A 543 21.17 12.23 2.70
CA GLU A 543 20.96 13.51 3.37
C GLU A 543 19.84 14.28 2.67
N TRP A 544 18.95 14.91 3.45
CA TRP A 544 17.74 15.56 2.94
C TRP A 544 17.87 17.08 3.04
N GLN A 545 17.29 17.79 2.07
CA GLN A 545 17.19 19.26 2.10
C GLN A 545 15.85 19.72 1.53
N GLY A 546 15.29 20.75 2.15
CA GLY A 546 14.02 21.35 1.72
C GLY A 546 12.79 20.56 2.15
N GLN A 547 11.67 20.76 1.45
CA GLN A 547 10.39 20.15 1.75
C GLN A 547 9.67 19.81 0.44
N PRO A 548 8.79 18.79 0.42
CA PRO A 548 7.86 18.62 -0.69
C PRO A 548 6.91 19.82 -0.78
N ASP A 549 6.24 20.01 -1.91
CA ASP A 549 5.12 20.96 -1.97
C ASP A 549 3.94 20.42 -1.16
N THR A 550 3.04 21.28 -0.66
CA THR A 550 1.81 20.80 0.00
C THR A 550 0.97 19.97 -0.96
N TRP A 551 0.53 18.79 -0.52
CA TRP A 551 -0.20 17.86 -1.36
C TRP A 551 -1.59 18.37 -1.75
N THR A 552 -1.83 18.52 -3.04
CA THR A 552 -3.13 18.91 -3.62
C THR A 552 -3.75 17.83 -4.51
N GLY A 553 -3.08 16.68 -4.64
CA GLY A 553 -3.52 15.54 -5.45
C GLY A 553 -2.60 15.24 -6.63
N PHE A 554 -2.63 13.98 -7.07
CA PHE A 554 -1.71 13.44 -8.07
C PHE A 554 -1.77 14.16 -9.44
N SER A 555 -2.95 14.58 -9.89
CA SER A 555 -3.12 15.28 -11.18
C SER A 555 -2.48 16.67 -11.22
N THR A 556 -2.18 17.26 -10.07
CA THR A 556 -1.55 18.58 -9.91
C THR A 556 -0.10 18.52 -9.44
N PHE A 557 0.42 17.31 -9.20
CA PHE A 557 1.74 17.12 -8.63
C PHE A 557 2.85 17.43 -9.64
N SER A 558 3.77 18.32 -9.26
CA SER A 558 4.81 18.89 -10.14
C SER A 558 6.20 18.25 -9.97
N GLY A 559 6.38 17.32 -9.02
CA GLY A 559 7.66 16.62 -8.81
C GLY A 559 8.62 17.25 -7.79
N ASN A 560 8.12 18.08 -6.86
CA ASN A 560 8.87 18.58 -5.69
C ASN A 560 10.27 19.15 -5.98
N SER A 561 10.37 20.14 -6.87
CA SER A 561 11.65 20.76 -7.23
C SER A 561 12.49 21.30 -6.06
N ASN A 562 11.86 21.57 -4.90
CA ASN A 562 12.50 22.09 -3.69
C ASN A 562 12.93 21.00 -2.70
N LEU A 563 12.58 19.73 -2.92
CA LEU A 563 12.95 18.60 -2.07
C LEU A 563 14.12 17.85 -2.70
N LYS A 564 15.25 17.83 -2.00
CA LYS A 564 16.52 17.32 -2.50
C LYS A 564 17.03 16.16 -1.69
N ALA A 565 17.59 15.17 -2.38
CA ALA A 565 18.27 14.02 -1.80
C ALA A 565 19.75 14.00 -2.20
N VAL A 566 20.64 13.94 -1.22
CA VAL A 566 22.09 13.78 -1.43
C VAL A 566 22.50 12.38 -0.97
N THR A 567 22.75 11.49 -1.93
CA THR A 567 23.18 10.11 -1.68
C THR A 567 24.63 10.08 -1.20
N LYS A 568 24.91 9.27 -0.16
CA LYS A 568 26.22 9.20 0.51
C LYS A 568 26.56 7.80 1.01
N ASN A 569 27.78 7.69 1.53
CA ASN A 569 28.31 6.56 2.29
C ASN A 569 28.20 5.24 1.51
N PRO A 570 28.92 5.07 0.38
CA PRO A 570 28.93 3.79 -0.32
C PRO A 570 29.29 2.66 0.64
N GLY A 571 28.45 1.62 0.67
CA GLY A 571 28.55 0.51 1.59
C GLY A 571 28.26 -0.83 0.93
N GLN A 572 28.36 -1.89 1.72
CA GLN A 572 28.19 -3.28 1.27
C GLN A 572 27.21 -4.05 2.17
N ASP A 573 26.14 -3.38 2.64
CA ASP A 573 25.09 -4.00 3.44
C ASP A 573 24.36 -5.06 2.60
N THR A 574 24.48 -6.33 2.99
CA THR A 574 23.94 -7.45 2.22
C THR A 574 22.42 -7.58 2.38
N GLY A 575 21.84 -7.12 3.48
CA GLY A 575 20.38 -7.12 3.64
C GLY A 575 19.72 -6.08 2.74
N VAL A 576 20.25 -4.85 2.75
CA VAL A 576 19.80 -3.79 1.84
C VAL A 576 20.03 -4.19 0.38
N LEU A 577 21.13 -4.87 0.08
CA LEU A 577 21.38 -5.42 -1.26
C LEU A 577 20.27 -6.40 -1.69
N GLY A 578 19.89 -7.37 -0.84
CA GLY A 578 18.86 -8.34 -1.16
C GLY A 578 17.48 -7.71 -1.41
N SER A 579 17.13 -6.68 -0.62
CA SER A 579 15.92 -5.89 -0.86
C SER A 579 16.01 -5.08 -2.16
N TYR A 580 17.15 -4.43 -2.42
CA TYR A 580 17.37 -3.65 -3.64
C TYR A 580 17.29 -4.49 -4.91
N ILE A 581 17.87 -5.69 -4.89
CA ILE A 581 17.78 -6.65 -6.00
C ILE A 581 16.33 -7.06 -6.26
N LYS A 582 15.52 -7.30 -5.21
CA LYS A 582 14.09 -7.58 -5.38
C LYS A 582 13.36 -6.40 -6.03
N ALA A 583 13.61 -5.17 -5.59
CA ALA A 583 13.03 -3.97 -6.22
C ALA A 583 13.34 -3.89 -7.72
N LEU A 584 14.62 -4.08 -8.11
CA LEU A 584 15.05 -4.13 -9.51
C LEU A 584 14.36 -5.26 -10.29
N THR A 585 14.26 -6.44 -9.67
CA THR A 585 13.69 -7.66 -10.28
C THR A 585 12.18 -7.50 -10.53
N PHE A 586 11.42 -7.07 -9.53
CA PHE A 586 9.99 -6.85 -9.66
C PHE A 586 9.69 -5.69 -10.61
N PHE A 587 10.47 -4.61 -10.58
CA PHE A 587 10.34 -3.53 -11.56
C PHE A 587 10.54 -4.04 -12.98
N ALA A 588 11.63 -4.78 -13.25
CA ALA A 588 11.90 -5.34 -14.58
C ALA A 588 10.77 -6.27 -15.04
N ALA A 589 10.27 -7.13 -14.15
CA ALA A 589 9.16 -8.04 -14.43
C ALA A 589 7.85 -7.28 -14.71
N GLY A 590 7.53 -6.24 -13.93
CA GLY A 590 6.38 -5.37 -14.12
C GLY A 590 6.45 -4.60 -15.43
N ASN A 591 7.63 -4.06 -15.75
CA ASN A 591 7.92 -3.37 -17.00
C ASN A 591 7.70 -4.26 -18.22
N LYS A 592 8.21 -5.50 -18.18
CA LYS A 592 7.96 -6.49 -19.23
C LYS A 592 6.48 -6.89 -19.31
N ALA A 593 5.80 -7.01 -18.17
CA ALA A 593 4.37 -7.32 -18.15
C ALA A 593 3.52 -6.21 -18.78
N GLU A 594 3.86 -4.94 -18.54
CA GLU A 594 3.21 -3.78 -19.13
C GLU A 594 3.46 -3.68 -20.65
N HIS A 595 4.72 -3.80 -21.07
CA HIS A 595 5.13 -3.48 -22.44
C HIS A 595 5.28 -4.70 -23.36
N GLY A 596 5.16 -5.92 -22.84
CA GLY A 596 5.41 -7.19 -23.55
C GLY A 596 6.89 -7.52 -23.76
N SER A 597 7.79 -6.58 -23.51
CA SER A 597 9.25 -6.72 -23.55
C SER A 597 9.89 -5.71 -22.59
N TYR A 598 11.16 -5.88 -22.22
CA TYR A 598 11.85 -4.90 -21.40
C TYR A 598 12.04 -3.59 -22.18
N THR A 599 11.70 -2.45 -21.56
CA THR A 599 12.20 -1.14 -21.98
C THR A 599 13.70 -1.03 -21.68
N ALA A 600 14.34 0.08 -22.06
CA ALA A 600 15.75 0.31 -21.72
C ALA A 600 15.98 0.25 -20.20
N LEU A 601 15.19 0.98 -19.41
CA LEU A 601 15.29 0.99 -17.96
C LEU A 601 14.98 -0.39 -17.35
N GLY A 602 13.95 -1.08 -17.84
CA GLY A 602 13.63 -2.45 -17.39
C GLY A 602 14.76 -3.45 -17.69
N GLY A 603 15.43 -3.30 -18.83
CA GLY A 603 16.59 -4.10 -19.21
C GLY A 603 17.80 -3.83 -18.32
N THR A 604 18.11 -2.55 -18.05
CA THR A 604 19.16 -2.14 -17.12
C THR A 604 18.93 -2.71 -15.74
N ALA A 605 17.71 -2.58 -15.20
CA ALA A 605 17.36 -3.09 -13.88
C ALA A 605 17.55 -4.61 -13.78
N SER A 606 17.08 -5.37 -14.78
CA SER A 606 17.27 -6.82 -14.82
C SER A 606 18.75 -7.23 -14.86
N GLN A 607 19.57 -6.56 -15.67
CA GLN A 607 21.01 -6.86 -15.80
C GLN A 607 21.79 -6.49 -14.54
N LEU A 608 21.45 -5.36 -13.92
CA LEU A 608 22.06 -4.94 -12.66
C LEU A 608 21.71 -5.91 -11.53
N ALA A 609 20.44 -6.30 -11.40
CA ALA A 609 19.99 -7.30 -10.43
C ALA A 609 20.79 -8.60 -10.57
N LYS A 610 20.97 -9.10 -11.80
CA LYS A 610 21.79 -10.29 -12.08
C LYS A 610 23.23 -10.12 -11.64
N SER A 611 23.85 -9.01 -12.02
CA SER A 611 25.26 -8.73 -11.74
C SER A 611 25.52 -8.62 -10.23
N LEU A 612 24.59 -8.00 -9.51
CA LEU A 612 24.63 -7.91 -8.06
C LEU A 612 24.46 -9.27 -7.39
N LEU A 613 23.50 -10.10 -7.82
CA LEU A 613 23.34 -11.48 -7.32
C LEU A 613 24.61 -12.32 -7.53
N ASP A 614 25.19 -12.27 -8.72
CA ASP A 614 26.40 -13.03 -9.03
C ASP A 614 27.60 -12.59 -8.19
N THR A 615 27.70 -11.29 -7.93
CA THR A 615 28.75 -10.73 -7.07
C THR A 615 28.52 -11.10 -5.60
N ALA A 616 27.28 -10.96 -5.12
CA ALA A 616 26.90 -11.24 -3.74
C ALA A 616 27.18 -12.70 -3.35
N TRP A 617 27.04 -13.64 -4.29
CA TRP A 617 27.35 -15.05 -4.03
C TRP A 617 28.80 -15.28 -3.57
N GLY A 618 29.74 -14.43 -4.02
CA GLY A 618 31.14 -14.48 -3.58
C GLY A 618 31.36 -14.18 -2.10
N TYR A 619 30.34 -13.64 -1.41
CA TYR A 619 30.34 -13.31 0.01
C TYR A 619 29.63 -14.35 0.88
N ASN A 620 29.24 -15.50 0.31
CA ASN A 620 28.69 -16.61 1.09
C ASN A 620 29.82 -17.34 1.84
N ASP A 621 29.81 -17.28 3.17
CA ASP A 621 30.86 -17.87 4.02
C ASP A 621 30.54 -19.29 4.52
N GLY A 622 29.41 -19.85 4.10
CA GLY A 622 28.92 -21.15 4.56
C GLY A 622 27.80 -21.05 5.61
N VAL A 623 27.69 -19.92 6.31
CA VAL A 623 26.59 -19.59 7.24
C VAL A 623 25.61 -18.64 6.56
N GLY A 624 26.12 -17.63 5.85
CA GLY A 624 25.29 -16.70 5.07
C GLY A 624 26.12 -15.80 4.15
N ILE A 625 25.45 -14.87 3.48
CA ILE A 625 26.06 -13.82 2.67
C ILE A 625 26.28 -12.58 3.55
N THR A 626 27.54 -12.25 3.82
CA THR A 626 27.91 -11.19 4.76
C THR A 626 29.18 -10.45 4.36
N THR A 627 29.36 -9.25 4.89
CA THR A 627 30.51 -8.39 4.65
C THR A 627 31.07 -7.89 5.99
N VAL A 628 32.27 -7.33 5.98
CA VAL A 628 32.83 -6.68 7.17
C VAL A 628 32.23 -5.27 7.28
N GLU A 629 31.65 -4.96 8.43
CA GLU A 629 31.12 -3.64 8.75
C GLU A 629 31.90 -2.98 9.90
N LYS A 630 32.11 -1.68 9.78
CA LYS A 630 32.76 -0.85 10.82
C LYS A 630 31.70 -0.25 11.72
N ARG A 631 31.83 -0.48 13.03
CA ARG A 631 30.89 -0.02 14.06
C ARG A 631 31.47 1.12 14.89
N GLY A 632 31.61 2.28 14.26
CA GLY A 632 32.09 3.48 14.95
C GLY A 632 31.19 3.91 16.12
N ASP A 633 29.90 3.59 16.02
CA ASP A 633 28.88 3.79 17.04
C ASP A 633 29.10 2.96 18.32
N TYR A 634 29.91 1.89 18.29
CA TYR A 634 30.10 1.02 19.46
C TYR A 634 30.90 1.64 20.60
N SER A 635 31.39 2.88 20.43
CA SER A 635 31.83 3.69 21.57
C SER A 635 30.69 3.92 22.57
N ARG A 636 29.43 3.90 22.12
CA ARG A 636 28.22 4.13 22.93
C ARG A 636 27.91 3.01 23.92
N TYR A 637 28.52 1.83 23.80
CA TYR A 637 28.51 0.83 24.89
C TYR A 637 29.14 1.38 26.19
N PHE A 638 30.08 2.33 26.06
CA PHE A 638 30.87 2.87 27.18
C PHE A 638 30.44 4.29 27.57
N THR A 639 29.75 5.01 26.68
CA THR A 639 29.27 6.37 26.93
C THR A 639 28.21 6.37 28.02
N LYS A 640 28.29 7.34 28.93
CA LYS A 640 27.24 7.57 29.94
C LYS A 640 26.17 8.51 29.38
N GLU A 641 25.11 7.92 28.84
CA GLU A 641 24.01 8.64 28.19
C GLU A 641 22.62 8.03 28.48
N VAL A 642 22.53 6.92 29.22
CA VAL A 642 21.25 6.34 29.62
C VAL A 642 20.68 7.14 30.80
N TYR A 643 19.67 7.97 30.55
CA TYR A 643 19.08 8.87 31.55
C TYR A 643 18.23 8.15 32.60
N PHE A 644 18.38 8.57 33.86
CA PHE A 644 17.51 8.24 34.98
C PHE A 644 17.16 9.51 35.78
N PRO A 645 15.87 9.75 36.11
CA PRO A 645 15.46 10.91 36.90
C PRO A 645 16.07 10.94 38.30
N ALA A 646 16.31 12.14 38.85
CA ALA A 646 16.81 12.29 40.21
C ALA A 646 15.93 11.57 41.24
N GLY A 647 16.56 10.80 42.12
CA GLY A 647 15.88 10.02 43.16
C GLY A 647 15.24 8.72 42.67
N TRP A 648 15.36 8.38 41.39
CA TRP A 648 14.95 7.08 40.89
C TRP A 648 16.06 6.04 41.10
N THR A 649 15.71 4.90 41.71
CA THR A 649 16.59 3.73 41.83
C THR A 649 15.74 2.47 41.82
N GLY A 650 16.23 1.42 41.16
CA GLY A 650 15.50 0.17 41.02
C GLY A 650 16.40 -1.03 40.77
N THR A 651 15.82 -2.22 40.69
CA THR A 651 16.51 -3.47 40.37
C THR A 651 16.22 -3.85 38.92
N PHE A 652 17.25 -4.00 38.10
CA PHE A 652 17.13 -4.50 36.74
C PHE A 652 16.94 -6.03 36.71
N GLY A 653 16.50 -6.59 35.58
CA GLY A 653 16.26 -8.03 35.43
C GLY A 653 17.49 -8.91 35.71
N GLN A 654 18.70 -8.42 35.39
CA GLN A 654 19.97 -9.10 35.66
C GLN A 654 20.40 -9.00 37.15
N GLY A 655 19.56 -8.44 38.02
CA GLY A 655 19.75 -8.34 39.46
C GLY A 655 20.60 -7.15 39.93
N ASN A 656 21.16 -6.36 39.02
CA ASN A 656 21.90 -5.14 39.33
C ASN A 656 20.99 -3.97 39.70
N THR A 657 21.49 -3.06 40.54
CA THR A 657 20.83 -1.79 40.84
C THR A 657 21.06 -0.80 39.70
N ILE A 658 20.01 -0.13 39.23
CA ILE A 658 20.04 0.93 38.22
C ILE A 658 19.48 2.24 38.79
N PRO A 659 20.06 3.41 38.48
CA PRO A 659 21.21 3.62 37.58
C PRO A 659 22.57 3.19 38.14
N GLY A 660 22.63 2.76 39.41
CA GLY A 660 23.87 2.36 40.08
C GLY A 660 24.66 3.56 40.62
N SER A 661 25.91 3.32 41.05
CA SER A 661 26.79 4.35 41.63
C SER A 661 27.76 4.98 40.63
N THR A 662 27.91 4.40 39.44
CA THR A 662 28.84 4.80 38.39
C THR A 662 28.17 5.71 37.37
N THR A 663 27.65 6.86 37.80
CA THR A 663 26.89 7.78 36.93
C THR A 663 27.56 9.15 36.79
N VAL A 664 27.08 9.96 35.85
CA VAL A 664 27.40 11.40 35.75
C VAL A 664 26.10 12.21 35.79
N PRO A 665 26.11 13.47 36.25
CA PRO A 665 24.92 14.32 36.17
C PRO A 665 24.39 14.44 34.74
N SER A 666 23.05 14.51 34.60
CA SER A 666 22.43 14.78 33.31
C SER A 666 22.78 16.19 32.81
N ASP A 667 22.75 16.41 31.48
CA ASP A 667 22.98 17.71 30.88
C ASP A 667 21.76 18.62 31.11
N PRO A 668 21.90 19.74 31.87
CA PRO A 668 20.80 20.66 32.10
C PRO A 668 20.20 21.25 30.81
N ALA A 669 20.98 21.32 29.71
CA ALA A 669 20.50 21.81 28.42
C ALA A 669 19.44 20.91 27.78
N LYS A 670 19.40 19.61 28.15
CA LYS A 670 18.37 18.67 27.72
C LYS A 670 17.08 18.76 28.55
N GLY A 671 17.04 19.62 29.56
CA GLY A 671 15.82 19.96 30.31
C GLY A 671 15.41 18.99 31.42
N GLY A 672 16.25 17.99 31.73
CA GLY A 672 16.05 17.07 32.85
C GLY A 672 16.90 17.39 34.09
N ASN A 673 16.65 16.67 35.18
CA ASN A 673 17.46 16.70 36.38
C ASN A 673 17.58 15.28 36.91
N GLY A 674 18.71 14.65 36.62
CA GLY A 674 18.97 13.27 36.93
C GLY A 674 20.43 12.90 36.68
N VAL A 675 20.64 11.67 36.24
CA VAL A 675 21.97 11.12 35.97
C VAL A 675 21.97 10.31 34.69
N TYR A 676 23.14 10.19 34.07
CA TYR A 676 23.40 9.23 33.01
C TYR A 676 24.23 8.04 33.51
N ALA A 677 23.73 6.84 33.23
CA ALA A 677 24.46 5.59 33.30
C ALA A 677 24.99 5.22 31.91
N SER A 678 25.95 4.31 31.81
CA SER A 678 26.29 3.70 30.51
C SER A 678 25.41 2.51 30.20
N TYR A 679 25.38 2.11 28.93
CA TYR A 679 24.76 0.85 28.50
C TYR A 679 25.22 -0.31 29.40
N THR A 680 26.52 -0.43 29.67
CA THR A 680 27.07 -1.55 30.47
C THR A 680 26.83 -1.44 31.98
N ASP A 681 26.41 -0.28 32.49
CA ASP A 681 25.96 -0.14 33.87
C ASP A 681 24.54 -0.70 34.03
N VAL A 682 23.70 -0.53 32.99
CA VAL A 682 22.34 -1.09 32.93
C VAL A 682 22.37 -2.59 32.61
N LEU A 683 23.22 -2.99 31.66
CA LEU A 683 23.30 -4.36 31.12
C LEU A 683 24.67 -5.01 31.38
N PRO A 684 25.04 -5.30 32.63
CA PRO A 684 26.37 -5.80 32.97
C PRO A 684 26.69 -7.17 32.35
N ALA A 685 25.68 -8.01 32.06
CA ALA A 685 25.92 -9.34 31.47
C ALA A 685 26.54 -9.29 30.07
N ILE A 686 26.47 -8.15 29.36
CA ILE A 686 27.12 -7.99 28.04
C ILE A 686 28.63 -8.18 28.11
N LYS A 687 29.22 -7.99 29.31
CA LYS A 687 30.65 -8.20 29.56
C LYS A 687 31.06 -9.68 29.47
N ASN A 688 30.09 -10.59 29.54
CA ASN A 688 30.30 -12.03 29.39
C ASN A 688 30.28 -12.47 27.92
N ASP A 689 29.94 -11.56 26.99
CA ASP A 689 29.91 -11.87 25.56
C ASP A 689 31.31 -12.25 25.04
N PRO A 690 31.43 -13.30 24.18
CA PRO A 690 32.72 -13.71 23.64
C PRO A 690 33.50 -12.60 22.90
N LYS A 691 32.80 -11.62 22.31
CA LYS A 691 33.39 -10.49 21.58
C LYS A 691 33.60 -9.26 22.45
N TRP A 692 33.16 -9.26 23.70
CA TRP A 692 33.32 -8.11 24.61
C TRP A 692 34.79 -7.71 24.78
N SER A 693 35.68 -8.67 25.01
CA SER A 693 37.11 -8.41 25.21
C SER A 693 37.77 -7.73 24.01
N TYR A 694 37.35 -8.09 22.78
CA TYR A 694 37.78 -7.45 21.55
C TYR A 694 37.28 -6.00 21.48
N LEU A 695 35.99 -5.76 21.70
CA LEU A 695 35.40 -4.43 21.67
C LEU A 695 36.06 -3.51 22.72
N GLN A 696 36.19 -3.97 23.95
CA GLN A 696 36.82 -3.22 25.02
C GLN A 696 38.31 -2.92 24.72
N GLY A 697 39.05 -3.90 24.19
CA GLY A 697 40.42 -3.71 23.75
C GLY A 697 40.54 -2.66 22.64
N LYS A 698 39.64 -2.69 21.65
CA LYS A 698 39.56 -1.68 20.59
C LYS A 698 39.24 -0.31 21.16
N TYR A 699 38.22 -0.18 22.01
CA TYR A 699 37.86 1.09 22.64
C TYR A 699 39.05 1.72 23.36
N ASN A 700 39.77 0.95 24.18
CA ASN A 700 40.93 1.43 24.92
C ASN A 700 42.14 1.81 24.05
N SER A 701 42.31 1.18 22.88
CA SER A 701 43.48 1.37 22.02
C SER A 701 43.27 2.37 20.89
N SER A 702 42.01 2.65 20.53
CA SER A 702 41.68 3.42 19.31
C SER A 702 40.67 4.55 19.56
N TYR A 703 39.74 4.43 20.51
CA TYR A 703 38.75 5.49 20.75
C TYR A 703 39.32 6.62 21.59
N ASN A 704 39.38 7.81 21.01
CA ASN A 704 39.82 9.03 21.67
C ASN A 704 38.62 9.75 22.27
N GLN A 705 38.52 9.74 23.59
CA GLN A 705 37.38 10.33 24.31
C GLN A 705 37.30 11.86 24.17
N ALA A 706 38.41 12.54 23.87
CA ALA A 706 38.44 14.00 23.72
C ALA A 706 37.88 14.44 22.36
N THR A 707 38.28 13.77 21.28
CA THR A 707 37.82 14.05 19.91
C THR A 707 36.56 13.29 19.54
N ARG A 708 36.21 12.24 20.30
CA ARG A 708 35.11 11.30 20.02
C ARG A 708 35.27 10.58 18.69
N THR A 709 36.50 10.21 18.36
CA THR A 709 36.87 9.53 17.11
C THR A 709 37.66 8.25 17.38
N TRP A 710 37.67 7.35 16.40
CA TRP A 710 38.49 6.15 16.41
C TRP A 710 39.80 6.40 15.64
N ASP A 711 40.86 6.79 16.35
CA ASP A 711 42.11 7.28 15.76
C ASP A 711 42.95 6.15 15.11
N SER A 712 42.72 4.90 15.49
CA SER A 712 43.40 3.71 14.94
C SER A 712 42.40 2.66 14.41
N GLY A 713 41.28 3.16 13.85
CA GLY A 713 40.21 2.35 13.25
C GLY A 713 39.11 1.94 14.23
N ALA A 714 37.87 2.00 13.75
CA ALA A 714 36.67 1.54 14.45
C ALA A 714 36.68 0.00 14.64
N PRO A 715 35.89 -0.56 15.57
CA PRO A 715 35.73 -1.99 15.68
C PRO A 715 34.99 -2.55 14.45
N GLU A 716 35.47 -3.69 13.97
CA GLU A 716 34.94 -4.38 12.79
C GLU A 716 34.26 -5.68 13.18
N PHE A 717 33.11 -5.95 12.56
CA PHE A 717 32.29 -7.15 12.77
C PHE A 717 31.80 -7.70 11.44
N THR A 718 31.40 -8.96 11.46
CA THR A 718 30.74 -9.66 10.35
C THR A 718 29.51 -10.29 10.96
N TYR A 719 28.33 -9.84 10.54
CA TYR A 719 27.06 -10.25 11.15
C TYR A 719 26.23 -11.12 10.23
N HIS A 720 25.53 -12.06 10.85
CA HIS A 720 24.56 -12.96 10.25
C HIS A 720 23.17 -12.59 10.75
N ARG A 721 22.70 -11.40 10.35
CA ARG A 721 21.34 -10.93 10.66
C ARG A 721 20.32 -11.78 9.92
N PHE A 722 19.31 -12.29 10.63
CA PHE A 722 18.32 -13.20 10.08
C PHE A 722 17.56 -12.56 8.91
N TRP A 723 17.06 -11.34 9.10
CA TRP A 723 16.33 -10.61 8.05
C TRP A 723 17.19 -10.39 6.80
N SER A 724 18.48 -10.03 6.96
CA SER A 724 19.38 -9.77 5.83
C SER A 724 19.63 -11.03 5.01
N GLN A 725 19.77 -12.17 5.67
CA GLN A 725 19.93 -13.45 4.99
C GLN A 725 18.67 -13.90 4.26
N VAL A 726 17.49 -13.65 4.85
CA VAL A 726 16.21 -13.88 4.16
C VAL A 726 16.08 -12.96 2.95
N ASP A 727 16.43 -11.67 3.08
CA ASP A 727 16.39 -10.72 1.97
C ASP A 727 17.25 -11.18 0.79
N MET A 728 18.46 -11.68 1.08
CA MET A 728 19.34 -12.26 0.06
C MET A 728 18.79 -13.56 -0.52
N ALA A 729 18.31 -14.49 0.31
CA ALA A 729 17.75 -15.75 -0.15
C ALA A 729 16.54 -15.52 -1.08
N THR A 730 15.61 -14.67 -0.65
CA THR A 730 14.42 -14.30 -1.42
C THR A 730 14.77 -13.56 -2.71
N ALA A 731 15.85 -12.75 -2.74
CA ALA A 731 16.31 -12.12 -3.97
C ALA A 731 16.69 -13.14 -5.06
N TYR A 732 17.36 -14.23 -4.70
CA TYR A 732 17.65 -15.32 -5.65
C TYR A 732 16.37 -16.02 -6.12
N ALA A 733 15.47 -16.36 -5.20
CA ALA A 733 14.21 -17.03 -5.53
C ALA A 733 13.33 -16.19 -6.45
N GLU A 734 13.21 -14.89 -6.18
CA GLU A 734 12.37 -14.00 -6.97
C GLU A 734 12.97 -13.71 -8.35
N TYR A 735 14.29 -13.55 -8.45
CA TYR A 735 14.95 -13.45 -9.75
C TYR A 735 14.74 -14.71 -10.59
N ASP A 736 14.86 -15.89 -9.96
CA ASP A 736 14.56 -17.16 -10.63
C ASP A 736 13.12 -17.22 -11.16
N ARG A 737 12.16 -16.95 -10.26
CA ARG A 737 10.73 -17.04 -10.55
C ARG A 737 10.27 -16.05 -11.62
N LEU A 738 10.79 -14.82 -11.60
CA LEU A 738 10.28 -13.71 -12.43
C LEU A 738 11.07 -13.47 -13.71
N ILE A 739 12.36 -13.80 -13.72
CA ILE A 739 13.26 -13.48 -14.84
C ILE A 739 13.76 -14.75 -15.55
N ASN A 740 14.28 -15.74 -14.80
CA ASN A 740 14.88 -16.95 -15.40
C ASN A 740 13.85 -17.95 -15.90
N THR A 741 12.76 -18.12 -15.17
CA THR A 741 11.71 -19.06 -15.56
C THR A 741 11.07 -18.51 -16.82
N PRO A 742 11.24 -19.14 -18.01
CA PRO A 742 10.42 -18.77 -19.15
C PRO A 742 8.99 -18.93 -18.69
N THR A 743 8.19 -17.87 -18.83
CA THR A 743 6.74 -17.85 -18.53
C THR A 743 6.19 -19.25 -18.79
N GLU A 744 5.69 -19.92 -17.73
CA GLU A 744 5.36 -21.35 -17.71
C GLU A 744 4.87 -21.89 -19.06
N GLU A 745 5.26 -23.13 -19.39
CA GLU A 745 4.55 -23.93 -20.41
C GLU A 745 3.06 -23.63 -20.26
N PRO A 746 2.36 -23.19 -21.33
CA PRO A 746 1.09 -22.50 -21.18
C PRO A 746 0.19 -23.32 -20.23
N ALA A 747 -0.21 -22.71 -19.13
CA ALA A 747 -1.25 -23.24 -18.27
C ALA A 747 -2.59 -22.69 -18.76
N ALA A 748 -3.69 -23.39 -18.50
CA ALA A 748 -5.01 -22.84 -18.78
C ALA A 748 -5.15 -21.47 -18.08
N PRO A 749 -5.71 -20.43 -18.72
CA PRO A 749 -5.76 -19.09 -18.12
C PRO A 749 -6.56 -19.08 -16.81
N LYS A 750 -6.33 -18.09 -15.95
CA LYS A 750 -7.22 -17.83 -14.79
C LYS A 750 -8.60 -17.37 -15.28
N ALA A 751 -9.64 -17.53 -14.45
CA ALA A 751 -10.97 -17.02 -14.79
C ALA A 751 -10.94 -15.49 -14.97
N PRO A 752 -11.59 -14.92 -16.00
CA PRO A 752 -11.75 -13.47 -16.14
C PRO A 752 -12.32 -12.81 -14.88
N SER A 753 -11.70 -11.73 -14.43
CA SER A 753 -12.10 -10.99 -13.23
C SER A 753 -12.82 -9.68 -13.56
N LYS A 754 -13.57 -9.16 -12.59
CA LYS A 754 -14.32 -7.90 -12.68
C LYS A 754 -15.17 -7.79 -13.97
N PRO A 755 -15.94 -8.82 -14.36
CA PRO A 755 -16.89 -8.66 -15.45
C PRO A 755 -17.87 -7.53 -15.10
N ALA A 756 -18.25 -6.75 -16.10
CA ALA A 756 -19.24 -5.69 -16.00
C ALA A 756 -20.19 -5.80 -17.19
N ALA A 757 -21.48 -5.60 -16.93
CA ALA A 757 -22.53 -5.63 -17.94
C ALA A 757 -23.30 -4.30 -17.92
N ALA A 758 -23.15 -3.52 -18.98
CA ALA A 758 -23.90 -2.29 -19.19
C ALA A 758 -25.07 -2.55 -20.14
N ALA A 759 -26.29 -2.38 -19.64
CA ALA A 759 -27.51 -2.48 -20.41
C ALA A 759 -27.70 -1.27 -21.35
N GLY A 760 -28.14 -1.51 -22.57
CA GLY A 760 -28.64 -0.51 -23.52
C GLY A 760 -29.85 -1.04 -24.30
N ASP A 761 -30.38 -0.25 -25.24
CA ASP A 761 -31.51 -0.68 -26.08
C ASP A 761 -31.10 -1.82 -27.01
N LYS A 762 -31.68 -3.01 -26.79
CA LYS A 762 -31.37 -4.25 -27.53
C LYS A 762 -29.88 -4.60 -27.54
N VAL A 763 -29.14 -4.15 -26.53
CA VAL A 763 -27.72 -4.43 -26.40
C VAL A 763 -27.31 -4.58 -24.94
N VAL A 764 -26.40 -5.50 -24.67
CA VAL A 764 -25.61 -5.50 -23.43
C VAL A 764 -24.15 -5.40 -23.80
N ALA A 765 -23.49 -4.33 -23.35
CA ALA A 765 -22.04 -4.17 -23.47
C ALA A 765 -21.36 -4.83 -22.26
N LEU A 766 -20.55 -5.84 -22.54
CA LEU A 766 -19.75 -6.56 -21.57
C LEU A 766 -18.30 -6.08 -21.64
N SER A 767 -17.67 -5.96 -20.49
CA SER A 767 -16.23 -5.79 -20.34
C SER A 767 -15.73 -6.60 -19.16
N TRP A 768 -14.46 -6.98 -19.18
CA TRP A 768 -13.79 -7.69 -18.09
C TRP A 768 -12.29 -7.38 -18.12
N ASN A 769 -11.57 -7.76 -17.08
CA ASN A 769 -10.11 -7.63 -17.08
C ASN A 769 -9.49 -8.63 -18.06
N LYS A 770 -8.51 -8.16 -18.83
CA LYS A 770 -7.72 -9.03 -19.70
C LYS A 770 -6.96 -10.05 -18.84
N VAL A 771 -7.11 -11.33 -19.16
CA VAL A 771 -6.44 -12.44 -18.48
C VAL A 771 -5.07 -12.69 -19.13
N ARG A 772 -4.00 -12.70 -18.33
CA ARG A 772 -2.65 -13.06 -18.77
C ARG A 772 -2.63 -14.49 -19.34
N GLY A 773 -2.01 -14.65 -20.50
CA GLY A 773 -1.90 -15.94 -21.17
C GLY A 773 -3.17 -16.41 -21.88
N ALA A 774 -4.25 -15.62 -21.93
CA ALA A 774 -5.46 -15.93 -22.70
C ALA A 774 -5.32 -15.51 -24.17
N ASP A 775 -5.55 -16.46 -25.08
CA ASP A 775 -5.61 -16.20 -26.52
C ASP A 775 -7.00 -15.69 -26.94
N SER A 776 -8.05 -16.12 -26.22
CA SER A 776 -9.43 -15.73 -26.47
C SER A 776 -10.30 -15.88 -25.22
N TYR A 777 -11.53 -15.38 -25.30
CA TYR A 777 -12.55 -15.45 -24.27
C TYR A 777 -13.84 -15.98 -24.87
N THR A 778 -14.43 -16.97 -24.23
CA THR A 778 -15.79 -17.44 -24.54
C THR A 778 -16.78 -16.70 -23.67
N VAL A 779 -17.63 -15.88 -24.29
CA VAL A 779 -18.73 -15.22 -23.61
C VAL A 779 -19.92 -16.16 -23.59
N LYS A 780 -20.54 -16.36 -22.43
CA LYS A 780 -21.70 -17.25 -22.25
C LYS A 780 -22.84 -16.48 -21.59
N ARG A 781 -24.08 -16.85 -21.93
CA ARG A 781 -25.30 -16.18 -21.48
C ARG A 781 -26.36 -17.16 -21.01
N ALA A 782 -27.08 -16.81 -19.94
CA ALA A 782 -28.29 -17.48 -19.47
C ALA A 782 -29.43 -16.47 -19.26
N THR A 783 -30.66 -16.96 -19.14
CA THR A 783 -31.84 -16.18 -18.72
C THR A 783 -32.27 -16.52 -17.28
N ILE A 784 -31.53 -17.41 -16.61
CA ILE A 784 -31.74 -17.83 -15.22
C ILE A 784 -30.39 -17.67 -14.51
N SER A 785 -30.38 -17.06 -13.33
CA SER A 785 -29.16 -16.90 -12.52
C SER A 785 -28.60 -18.27 -12.16
N GLY A 786 -27.28 -18.43 -12.30
CA GLY A 786 -26.58 -19.70 -12.10
C GLY A 786 -26.63 -20.65 -13.29
N GLY A 787 -27.26 -20.27 -14.41
CA GLY A 787 -27.28 -21.04 -15.65
C GLY A 787 -28.55 -21.90 -15.86
N PRO A 788 -28.56 -22.79 -16.86
CA PRO A 788 -27.44 -23.17 -17.73
C PRO A 788 -27.06 -22.07 -18.74
N TYR A 789 -25.75 -21.86 -18.94
CA TYR A 789 -25.23 -20.86 -19.87
C TYR A 789 -25.02 -21.41 -21.27
N THR A 790 -25.32 -20.59 -22.29
CA THR A 790 -25.08 -20.88 -23.70
C THR A 790 -23.97 -19.97 -24.23
N ALA A 791 -22.99 -20.53 -24.95
CA ALA A 791 -21.92 -19.75 -25.56
C ALA A 791 -22.47 -18.80 -26.65
N LEU A 792 -22.11 -17.53 -26.56
CA LEU A 792 -22.46 -16.48 -27.52
C LEU A 792 -21.42 -16.32 -28.63
N GLY A 793 -20.14 -16.51 -28.29
CA GLY A 793 -19.01 -16.40 -29.20
C GLY A 793 -17.67 -16.35 -28.48
N ASN A 794 -16.59 -16.45 -29.26
CA ASN A 794 -15.23 -16.22 -28.80
C ASN A 794 -14.72 -14.85 -29.26
N VAL A 795 -14.06 -14.11 -28.38
CA VAL A 795 -13.42 -12.82 -28.68
C VAL A 795 -11.98 -12.79 -28.21
N THR A 796 -11.14 -11.97 -28.83
CA THR A 796 -9.74 -11.78 -28.42
C THR A 796 -9.56 -10.55 -27.53
N GLN A 797 -10.50 -9.59 -27.60
CA GLN A 797 -10.54 -8.43 -26.73
C GLN A 797 -11.33 -8.74 -25.45
N ALA A 798 -11.03 -8.04 -24.36
CA ALA A 798 -11.72 -8.21 -23.08
C ALA A 798 -13.07 -7.45 -23.02
N THR A 799 -13.77 -7.39 -24.16
CA THR A 799 -15.05 -6.70 -24.35
C THR A 799 -15.92 -7.49 -25.33
N TYR A 800 -17.24 -7.40 -25.17
CA TYR A 800 -18.21 -7.99 -26.10
C TYR A 800 -19.52 -7.22 -26.09
N SER A 801 -20.18 -7.10 -27.24
CA SER A 801 -21.51 -6.48 -27.34
C SER A 801 -22.52 -7.55 -27.73
N ASP A 802 -23.41 -7.95 -26.80
CA ASP A 802 -24.51 -8.85 -27.11
C ASP A 802 -25.71 -8.06 -27.64
N THR A 803 -25.90 -8.06 -28.95
CA THR A 803 -27.02 -7.40 -29.65
C THR A 803 -28.20 -8.34 -29.90
N ARG A 804 -28.14 -9.60 -29.43
CA ARG A 804 -29.21 -10.59 -29.57
C ARG A 804 -30.11 -10.65 -28.33
N VAL A 805 -30.04 -9.63 -27.50
CA VAL A 805 -30.84 -9.49 -26.29
C VAL A 805 -32.19 -8.86 -26.61
N VAL A 806 -33.23 -9.30 -25.89
CA VAL A 806 -34.55 -8.70 -25.94
C VAL A 806 -34.69 -7.77 -24.74
N ASN A 807 -35.21 -6.57 -24.98
CA ASN A 807 -35.49 -5.65 -23.88
C ASN A 807 -36.43 -6.28 -22.85
N ASP A 808 -36.29 -5.83 -21.62
CA ASP A 808 -37.01 -6.28 -20.45
C ASP A 808 -36.78 -7.74 -20.03
N THR A 809 -35.83 -8.43 -20.67
CA THR A 809 -35.35 -9.74 -20.24
C THR A 809 -34.03 -9.58 -19.49
N THR A 810 -33.95 -10.06 -18.25
CA THR A 810 -32.68 -10.11 -17.51
C THR A 810 -31.82 -11.23 -18.08
N TYR A 811 -30.62 -10.88 -18.52
CA TYR A 811 -29.61 -11.83 -18.97
C TYR A 811 -28.47 -11.89 -17.97
N TYR A 812 -27.95 -13.10 -17.77
CA TYR A 812 -26.82 -13.40 -16.90
C TYR A 812 -25.65 -13.83 -17.78
N TYR A 813 -24.47 -13.31 -17.50
CA TYR A 813 -23.27 -13.54 -18.30
C TYR A 813 -22.13 -14.03 -17.43
N VAL A 814 -21.40 -14.98 -17.99
CA VAL A 814 -20.09 -15.41 -17.51
C VAL A 814 -19.14 -15.48 -18.69
N VAL A 815 -17.85 -15.31 -18.40
CA VAL A 815 -16.80 -15.35 -19.42
C VAL A 815 -15.73 -16.33 -18.98
N SER A 816 -15.27 -17.20 -19.86
CA SER A 816 -14.09 -18.05 -19.64
C SER A 816 -12.97 -17.66 -20.59
N ALA A 817 -11.74 -17.57 -20.10
CA ALA A 817 -10.55 -17.35 -20.91
C ALA A 817 -10.00 -18.68 -21.45
N THR A 818 -9.46 -18.69 -22.66
CA THR A 818 -8.92 -19.89 -23.30
C THR A 818 -7.58 -19.60 -23.95
N ASN A 819 -6.66 -20.55 -23.86
CA ASN A 819 -5.42 -20.57 -24.65
C ASN A 819 -5.14 -21.98 -25.17
N THR A 820 -3.98 -22.16 -25.80
CA THR A 820 -3.52 -23.46 -26.31
C THR A 820 -3.45 -24.59 -25.28
N ALA A 821 -3.40 -24.28 -23.99
CA ALA A 821 -3.31 -25.27 -22.91
C ALA A 821 -4.64 -25.61 -22.23
N GLY A 822 -5.66 -24.76 -22.37
CA GLY A 822 -6.99 -25.07 -21.86
C GLY A 822 -7.87 -23.84 -21.67
N THR A 823 -9.05 -24.08 -21.08
CA THR A 823 -10.05 -23.08 -20.76
C THR A 823 -10.15 -22.90 -19.25
N SER A 824 -10.25 -21.66 -18.80
CA SER A 824 -10.43 -21.29 -17.40
C SER A 824 -11.81 -21.71 -16.87
N PRO A 825 -12.02 -21.71 -15.54
CA PRO A 825 -13.36 -21.59 -14.97
C PRO A 825 -14.08 -20.31 -15.46
N ASP A 826 -15.39 -20.28 -15.30
CA ASP A 826 -16.20 -19.10 -15.59
C ASP A 826 -15.90 -17.96 -14.62
N SER A 827 -15.96 -16.72 -15.10
CA SER A 827 -15.94 -15.51 -14.28
C SER A 827 -17.09 -15.51 -13.24
N PRO A 828 -17.05 -14.65 -12.21
CA PRO A 828 -18.26 -14.30 -11.47
C PRO A 828 -19.40 -13.90 -12.43
N GLU A 829 -20.62 -14.28 -12.11
CA GLU A 829 -21.81 -13.93 -12.90
C GLU A 829 -22.09 -12.43 -12.80
N VAL A 830 -22.36 -11.79 -13.93
CA VAL A 830 -22.98 -10.46 -13.97
C VAL A 830 -24.30 -10.52 -14.68
N SER A 831 -25.21 -9.63 -14.33
CA SER A 831 -26.50 -9.53 -15.00
C SER A 831 -26.72 -8.14 -15.56
N ALA A 832 -27.46 -8.09 -16.66
CA ALA A 832 -28.00 -6.86 -17.21
C ALA A 832 -29.40 -7.14 -17.75
N LYS A 833 -30.32 -6.20 -17.48
CA LYS A 833 -31.63 -6.15 -18.09
C LYS A 833 -31.61 -5.03 -19.13
N PRO A 834 -31.27 -5.31 -20.40
CA PRO A 834 -31.46 -4.35 -21.48
C PRO A 834 -32.90 -3.87 -21.43
N THR A 835 -33.06 -2.58 -21.47
CA THR A 835 -34.36 -1.92 -21.54
C THR A 835 -34.34 -1.11 -22.82
N ALA A 836 -35.48 -1.03 -23.48
CA ALA A 836 -35.61 -0.04 -24.54
C ALA A 836 -35.20 1.29 -23.92
N VAL A 837 -34.37 2.07 -24.62
CA VAL A 837 -34.24 3.48 -24.25
C VAL A 837 -35.69 3.97 -24.26
N PRO A 838 -36.22 4.45 -23.12
CA PRO A 838 -37.54 5.04 -23.12
C PRO A 838 -37.45 6.15 -24.15
N ILE A 839 -38.11 5.98 -25.30
CA ILE A 839 -38.51 7.12 -26.10
C ILE A 839 -39.30 7.94 -25.09
N PRO A 840 -38.90 9.19 -24.77
CA PRO A 840 -39.76 10.05 -23.98
C PRO A 840 -41.14 9.93 -24.58
N THR A 841 -42.09 9.47 -23.78
CA THR A 841 -43.45 9.23 -24.21
C THR A 841 -43.91 10.49 -24.93
N VAL A 842 -44.64 10.38 -26.05
CA VAL A 842 -45.18 11.57 -26.72
C VAL A 842 -45.90 12.43 -25.68
N GLY A 843 -45.33 13.60 -25.34
CA GLY A 843 -45.75 14.45 -24.22
C GLY A 843 -44.70 14.79 -23.15
N ASP A 844 -43.59 14.03 -23.05
CA ASP A 844 -42.51 14.29 -22.07
C ASP A 844 -41.62 15.48 -22.48
N LEU A 845 -41.50 15.75 -23.78
CA LEU A 845 -40.93 16.99 -24.30
C LEU A 845 -42.02 17.81 -24.96
N VAL A 846 -42.01 19.12 -24.72
CA VAL A 846 -43.03 20.05 -25.23
C VAL A 846 -42.34 21.24 -25.87
N VAL A 847 -42.77 21.62 -27.07
CA VAL A 847 -42.38 22.91 -27.67
C VAL A 847 -43.40 23.96 -27.28
N GLN A 848 -42.92 25.05 -26.72
CA GLN A 848 -43.71 26.24 -26.47
C GLN A 848 -43.34 27.34 -27.45
N TYR A 849 -44.36 28.05 -27.94
CA TYR A 849 -44.23 29.12 -28.92
C TYR A 849 -44.88 30.40 -28.41
N ARG A 850 -44.29 31.53 -28.78
CA ARG A 850 -44.94 32.83 -28.84
C ARG A 850 -44.44 33.62 -30.05
N THR A 851 -45.20 34.61 -30.46
CA THR A 851 -44.74 35.66 -31.37
C THR A 851 -44.72 37.01 -30.66
N THR A 852 -43.68 37.79 -30.95
CA THR A 852 -43.63 39.23 -30.63
C THR A 852 -43.96 40.09 -31.84
N ASP A 853 -44.06 39.49 -33.03
CA ASP A 853 -44.48 40.16 -34.26
C ASP A 853 -45.82 39.59 -34.73
N THR A 854 -46.88 40.36 -34.49
CA THR A 854 -48.25 39.97 -34.85
C THR A 854 -48.66 40.49 -36.23
N ASN A 855 -47.75 41.12 -36.97
CA ASN A 855 -48.00 41.57 -38.34
C ASN A 855 -47.61 40.45 -39.32
N PRO A 856 -48.57 39.78 -39.97
CA PRO A 856 -48.24 38.67 -40.88
C PRO A 856 -47.62 39.12 -42.20
N GLY A 857 -47.56 40.42 -42.50
CA GLY A 857 -47.10 40.96 -43.78
C GLY A 857 -45.86 41.85 -43.66
N ASP A 858 -44.72 41.27 -43.28
CA ASP A 858 -43.46 42.00 -43.11
C ASP A 858 -42.28 41.28 -43.77
N SER A 859 -41.06 41.81 -43.61
CA SER A 859 -39.86 41.24 -44.25
C SER A 859 -39.19 40.10 -43.44
N GLN A 860 -39.76 39.70 -42.30
CA GLN A 860 -39.09 38.87 -41.30
C GLN A 860 -40.05 37.99 -40.47
N LEU A 861 -39.88 36.66 -40.53
CA LEU A 861 -40.55 35.77 -39.57
C LEU A 861 -39.81 35.83 -38.22
N ARG A 862 -40.53 36.03 -37.12
CA ARG A 862 -39.93 36.16 -35.77
C ARG A 862 -40.51 35.19 -34.74
N PRO A 863 -40.39 33.87 -34.94
CA PRO A 863 -40.89 32.90 -33.97
C PRO A 863 -39.99 32.86 -32.73
N GLN A 864 -40.61 32.81 -31.56
CA GLN A 864 -39.91 32.61 -30.29
C GLN A 864 -40.30 31.28 -29.69
N LEU A 865 -39.29 30.45 -29.42
CA LEU A 865 -39.46 29.04 -29.05
C LEU A 865 -38.76 28.74 -27.72
N ARG A 866 -39.25 27.71 -27.03
CA ARG A 866 -38.50 27.00 -25.99
C ARG A 866 -38.95 25.56 -25.91
N ILE A 867 -38.03 24.66 -25.52
CA ILE A 867 -38.33 23.24 -25.30
C ILE A 867 -38.40 23.02 -23.79
N VAL A 868 -39.48 22.40 -23.32
CA VAL A 868 -39.70 22.02 -21.92
C VAL A 868 -39.53 20.50 -21.80
N ASN A 869 -38.77 20.06 -20.79
CA ASN A 869 -38.65 18.65 -20.45
C ASN A 869 -39.52 18.33 -19.23
N ASN A 870 -40.71 17.80 -19.49
CA ASN A 870 -41.63 17.29 -18.48
C ASN A 870 -41.32 15.83 -18.09
N GLY A 871 -40.40 15.17 -18.79
CA GLY A 871 -39.97 13.81 -18.50
C GLY A 871 -39.05 13.69 -17.27
N THR A 872 -38.68 12.47 -16.94
CA THR A 872 -37.83 12.12 -15.78
C THR A 872 -36.36 11.91 -16.12
N THR A 873 -35.98 12.02 -17.40
CA THR A 873 -34.60 11.82 -17.87
C THR A 873 -34.05 13.07 -18.55
N ALA A 874 -32.75 13.31 -18.39
CA ALA A 874 -32.08 14.42 -19.08
C ALA A 874 -31.93 14.13 -20.58
N VAL A 875 -32.14 15.14 -21.43
CA VAL A 875 -32.10 15.01 -22.88
C VAL A 875 -30.99 15.89 -23.46
N GLU A 876 -30.01 15.30 -24.15
CA GLU A 876 -28.98 16.05 -24.87
C GLU A 876 -29.61 16.90 -25.99
N LEU A 877 -29.35 18.21 -26.01
CA LEU A 877 -29.96 19.12 -26.99
C LEU A 877 -29.47 18.86 -28.41
N SER A 878 -28.23 18.38 -28.58
CA SER A 878 -27.67 18.01 -29.88
C SER A 878 -28.42 16.89 -30.60
N LYS A 879 -29.25 16.13 -29.87
CA LYS A 879 -30.12 15.08 -30.41
C LYS A 879 -31.51 15.60 -30.82
N LEU A 880 -31.83 16.86 -30.54
CA LEU A 880 -33.13 17.47 -30.80
C LEU A 880 -33.18 18.27 -32.10
N LYS A 881 -34.33 18.22 -32.78
CA LYS A 881 -34.66 19.04 -33.95
C LYS A 881 -36.09 19.56 -33.90
N LEU A 882 -36.33 20.83 -34.15
CA LEU A 882 -37.66 21.43 -34.31
C LEU A 882 -37.92 21.76 -35.78
N ARG A 883 -39.19 21.75 -36.22
CA ARG A 883 -39.56 22.22 -37.56
C ARG A 883 -40.63 23.30 -37.47
N TYR A 884 -40.31 24.50 -37.96
CA TYR A 884 -41.28 25.59 -38.09
C TYR A 884 -41.67 25.73 -39.56
N TYR A 885 -42.94 25.45 -39.87
CA TYR A 885 -43.52 25.35 -41.21
C TYR A 885 -44.23 26.65 -41.62
N TYR A 886 -43.95 27.10 -42.85
CA TYR A 886 -44.43 28.36 -43.40
C TYR A 886 -44.46 28.31 -44.93
N THR A 887 -45.10 29.30 -45.56
CA THR A 887 -45.06 29.52 -47.00
C THR A 887 -44.02 30.59 -47.35
N VAL A 888 -43.18 30.34 -48.35
CA VAL A 888 -42.04 31.21 -48.64
C VAL A 888 -42.42 32.47 -49.41
N ASP A 889 -43.60 32.54 -50.04
CA ASP A 889 -44.13 33.71 -50.76
C ASP A 889 -43.16 34.34 -51.78
N GLY A 890 -42.96 33.64 -52.90
CA GLY A 890 -41.94 34.02 -53.89
C GLY A 890 -40.58 33.49 -53.46
N ASP A 891 -40.31 32.25 -53.87
CA ASP A 891 -39.13 31.47 -53.47
C ASP A 891 -37.81 32.19 -53.78
N LYS A 892 -37.11 32.61 -52.72
CA LYS A 892 -35.81 33.29 -52.71
C LYS A 892 -34.90 32.63 -51.69
N ALA A 893 -33.60 32.87 -51.80
CA ALA A 893 -32.67 32.46 -50.76
C ALA A 893 -33.04 33.12 -49.41
N GLN A 894 -32.93 32.38 -48.32
CA GLN A 894 -33.35 32.79 -46.99
C GLN A 894 -32.15 32.78 -46.03
N GLN A 895 -32.21 33.60 -44.98
CA GLN A 895 -31.21 33.71 -43.93
C GLN A 895 -31.84 33.34 -42.59
N PHE A 896 -31.16 32.47 -41.85
CA PHE A 896 -31.53 32.08 -40.49
C PHE A 896 -30.68 32.87 -39.50
N ASN A 897 -31.32 33.62 -38.61
CA ASN A 897 -30.66 34.39 -37.58
C ASN A 897 -31.20 33.98 -36.21
N VAL A 898 -30.33 34.02 -35.21
CA VAL A 898 -30.66 33.80 -33.81
C VAL A 898 -30.35 35.10 -33.08
N ASP A 899 -31.39 35.90 -32.82
CA ASP A 899 -31.23 37.20 -32.17
C ASP A 899 -30.84 37.02 -30.68
N TYR A 900 -31.34 35.96 -30.05
CA TYR A 900 -30.98 35.58 -28.67
C TYR A 900 -31.29 34.11 -28.40
N ALA A 901 -30.44 33.41 -27.65
CA ALA A 901 -30.76 32.10 -27.10
C ALA A 901 -30.09 31.90 -25.74
N THR A 902 -30.85 31.44 -24.74
CA THR A 902 -30.31 31.15 -23.39
C THR A 902 -29.26 30.04 -23.43
N VAL A 903 -29.38 29.09 -24.37
CA VAL A 903 -28.40 28.02 -24.63
C VAL A 903 -27.18 28.47 -25.46
N GLY A 904 -27.05 29.78 -25.71
CA GLY A 904 -26.02 30.40 -26.53
C GLY A 904 -26.42 30.46 -28.01
N SER A 905 -26.48 31.66 -28.59
CA SER A 905 -26.94 31.86 -29.98
C SER A 905 -26.10 31.09 -31.01
N GLY A 906 -24.78 30.96 -30.80
CA GLY A 906 -23.90 30.18 -31.67
C GLY A 906 -24.13 28.66 -31.63
N ASN A 907 -24.91 28.19 -30.67
CA ASN A 907 -25.25 26.78 -30.53
C ASN A 907 -26.60 26.41 -31.17
N VAL A 908 -27.37 27.39 -31.68
CA VAL A 908 -28.65 27.17 -32.36
C VAL A 908 -28.44 27.31 -33.87
N LEU A 909 -28.73 26.24 -34.59
CA LEU A 909 -28.47 26.12 -36.03
C LEU A 909 -29.78 26.00 -36.78
N GLY A 910 -29.88 26.60 -37.97
CA GLY A 910 -31.07 26.53 -38.82
C GLY A 910 -30.73 26.07 -40.22
N SER A 911 -31.59 25.22 -40.79
CA SER A 911 -31.52 24.81 -42.19
C SER A 911 -32.90 24.88 -42.83
N PHE A 912 -32.96 25.40 -44.06
CA PHE A 912 -34.23 25.55 -44.79
C PHE A 912 -34.47 24.32 -45.65
N VAL A 913 -35.69 23.78 -45.59
CA VAL A 913 -36.10 22.60 -46.36
C VAL A 913 -37.38 22.91 -47.12
N LYS A 914 -37.31 22.78 -48.46
CA LYS A 914 -38.47 22.89 -49.34
C LYS A 914 -39.30 21.60 -49.30
N LEU A 915 -40.61 21.73 -49.19
CA LEU A 915 -41.55 20.61 -49.22
C LEU A 915 -41.94 20.28 -50.67
N VAL A 916 -41.74 19.03 -51.06
CA VAL A 916 -42.14 18.52 -52.39
C VAL A 916 -42.87 17.18 -52.20
N PRO A 917 -44.21 17.13 -52.37
CA PRO A 917 -45.11 18.26 -52.64
C PRO A 917 -45.26 19.20 -51.45
N ALA A 918 -45.73 20.43 -51.69
CA ALA A 918 -46.10 21.36 -50.62
C ALA A 918 -47.27 20.79 -49.78
N ALA A 919 -47.29 21.13 -48.50
CA ALA A 919 -48.35 20.78 -47.56
C ALA A 919 -49.35 21.96 -47.40
N THR A 920 -50.49 21.72 -46.77
CA THR A 920 -51.47 22.78 -46.56
C THR A 920 -50.92 23.81 -45.58
N GLY A 921 -50.75 25.06 -46.03
CA GLY A 921 -50.17 26.14 -45.20
C GLY A 921 -48.65 26.06 -45.03
N ALA A 922 -47.94 25.27 -45.86
CA ALA A 922 -46.48 25.25 -45.86
C ALA A 922 -45.89 24.71 -47.18
N ASP A 923 -44.99 25.48 -47.80
CA ASP A 923 -44.10 24.99 -48.86
C ASP A 923 -42.63 24.90 -48.41
N TYR A 924 -42.31 25.41 -47.22
CA TYR A 924 -41.03 25.31 -46.56
C TYR A 924 -41.19 24.98 -45.07
N TYR A 925 -40.12 24.44 -44.49
CA TYR A 925 -39.87 24.58 -43.06
C TYR A 925 -38.43 24.97 -42.79
N VAL A 926 -38.20 25.61 -41.65
CA VAL A 926 -36.88 25.73 -41.07
C VAL A 926 -36.70 24.62 -40.02
N GLU A 927 -35.66 23.81 -40.18
CA GLU A 927 -35.23 22.83 -39.20
C GLU A 927 -34.25 23.50 -38.23
N ILE A 928 -34.65 23.64 -36.98
CA ILE A 928 -33.81 24.17 -35.91
C ILE A 928 -33.15 22.99 -35.18
N SER A 929 -31.82 23.05 -35.01
CA SER A 929 -31.02 22.03 -34.33
C SER A 929 -29.99 22.68 -33.40
N PHE A 930 -29.29 21.86 -32.60
CA PHE A 930 -28.35 22.36 -31.59
C PHE A 930 -26.96 21.72 -31.73
N SER A 931 -25.90 22.49 -31.44
CA SER A 931 -24.54 21.96 -31.36
C SER A 931 -24.34 21.14 -30.06
N PRO A 932 -23.31 20.27 -29.97
CA PRO A 932 -22.96 19.59 -28.72
C PRO A 932 -22.70 20.54 -27.54
N ALA A 933 -22.22 21.75 -27.82
CA ALA A 933 -21.95 22.77 -26.80
C ALA A 933 -23.22 23.39 -26.19
N ALA A 934 -24.42 23.10 -26.74
CA ALA A 934 -25.69 23.48 -26.12
C ALA A 934 -25.97 22.71 -24.81
N GLY A 935 -25.29 21.58 -24.56
CA GLY A 935 -25.44 20.78 -23.35
C GLY A 935 -26.70 19.91 -23.33
N SER A 936 -27.20 19.62 -22.13
CA SER A 936 -28.37 18.74 -21.89
C SER A 936 -29.48 19.46 -21.14
N LEU A 937 -30.73 19.15 -21.48
CA LEU A 937 -31.94 19.62 -20.83
C LEU A 937 -32.37 18.66 -19.72
N ALA A 938 -32.13 19.04 -18.46
CA ALA A 938 -32.49 18.24 -17.29
C ALA A 938 -34.03 18.06 -17.13
N PRO A 939 -34.48 17.02 -16.38
CA PRO A 939 -35.89 16.86 -16.00
C PRO A 939 -36.46 18.12 -15.33
N GLY A 940 -37.66 18.54 -15.72
CA GLY A 940 -38.34 19.73 -15.20
C GLY A 940 -37.77 21.08 -15.69
N ALA A 941 -36.71 21.08 -16.50
CA ALA A 941 -36.10 22.30 -17.03
C ALA A 941 -36.70 22.69 -18.40
N ASN A 942 -36.40 23.92 -18.84
CA ASN A 942 -36.62 24.36 -20.23
C ASN A 942 -35.37 25.01 -20.80
N THR A 943 -35.25 25.09 -22.12
CA THR A 943 -34.09 25.68 -22.83
C THR A 943 -33.87 27.17 -22.57
N GLY A 944 -34.74 27.82 -21.80
CA GLY A 944 -34.91 29.27 -21.87
C GLY A 944 -35.39 29.70 -23.25
N GLU A 945 -35.48 31.01 -23.43
CA GLU A 945 -35.98 31.62 -24.66
C GLU A 945 -34.98 31.50 -25.80
N ILE A 946 -35.50 31.16 -26.99
CA ILE A 946 -34.82 31.14 -28.29
C ILE A 946 -35.59 32.09 -29.22
N GLN A 947 -34.97 33.21 -29.58
CA GLN A 947 -35.51 34.23 -30.47
C GLN A 947 -34.91 34.07 -31.85
N LEU A 948 -35.76 33.74 -32.83
CA LEU A 948 -35.34 33.52 -34.20
C LEU A 948 -35.80 34.66 -35.09
N ARG A 949 -35.02 34.95 -36.12
CA ARG A 949 -35.39 35.87 -37.19
C ARG A 949 -35.02 35.26 -38.54
N ILE A 950 -36.02 35.11 -39.40
CA ILE A 950 -35.86 34.54 -40.75
C ILE A 950 -36.23 35.61 -41.76
N ASN A 951 -35.34 35.89 -42.70
CA ASN A 951 -35.58 36.87 -43.75
C ASN A 951 -35.13 36.34 -45.12
N LYS A 952 -35.75 36.80 -46.20
CA LYS A 952 -35.21 36.60 -47.55
C LYS A 952 -33.95 37.45 -47.70
N THR A 953 -33.00 36.99 -48.52
CA THR A 953 -31.76 37.74 -48.79
C THR A 953 -32.01 39.10 -49.43
N ASP A 954 -33.15 39.29 -50.10
CA ASP A 954 -33.56 40.55 -50.72
C ASP A 954 -34.57 41.36 -49.86
N TRP A 955 -34.88 40.90 -48.65
CA TRP A 955 -35.85 41.50 -47.73
C TRP A 955 -37.26 41.68 -48.29
N SER A 956 -37.63 40.94 -49.34
CA SER A 956 -39.03 40.89 -49.79
C SER A 956 -39.92 40.28 -48.70
N ASN A 957 -41.17 40.74 -48.64
CA ASN A 957 -42.07 40.38 -47.55
C ASN A 957 -42.48 38.90 -47.59
N TYR A 958 -42.73 38.32 -46.41
CA TYR A 958 -43.52 37.12 -46.22
C TYR A 958 -44.99 37.50 -46.01
N ASN A 959 -45.88 36.52 -46.16
CA ASN A 959 -47.27 36.57 -45.77
C ASN A 959 -47.59 35.38 -44.85
N GLU A 960 -47.42 35.55 -43.54
CA GLU A 960 -47.69 34.51 -42.54
C GLU A 960 -49.19 34.17 -42.39
N THR A 961 -50.07 34.83 -43.17
CA THR A 961 -51.52 34.55 -43.14
C THR A 961 -51.79 33.15 -43.70
N GLY A 962 -52.06 32.21 -42.80
CA GLY A 962 -52.37 30.82 -43.16
C GLY A 962 -51.17 29.88 -43.05
N ASP A 963 -50.00 30.39 -42.65
CA ASP A 963 -48.83 29.56 -42.36
C ASP A 963 -49.10 28.61 -41.20
N TYR A 964 -48.66 27.36 -41.36
CA TYR A 964 -49.00 26.29 -40.43
C TYR A 964 -48.52 26.59 -39.00
N SER A 965 -47.25 26.96 -38.84
CA SER A 965 -46.65 27.17 -37.52
C SER A 965 -46.95 28.55 -36.91
N TYR A 966 -47.46 29.51 -37.68
CA TYR A 966 -47.71 30.87 -37.22
C TYR A 966 -49.11 31.01 -36.58
N ASN A 967 -49.18 31.81 -35.53
CA ASN A 967 -50.45 32.31 -35.00
C ASN A 967 -50.25 33.65 -34.27
N PRO A 968 -50.86 34.75 -34.76
CA PRO A 968 -50.66 36.09 -34.20
C PRO A 968 -51.30 36.26 -32.81
N ALA A 969 -52.22 35.37 -32.40
CA ALA A 969 -52.85 35.44 -31.09
C ALA A 969 -51.98 34.86 -29.95
N LYS A 970 -50.83 34.24 -30.27
CA LYS A 970 -49.94 33.61 -29.26
C LYS A 970 -48.83 34.56 -28.84
N THR A 971 -49.17 35.57 -28.04
CA THR A 971 -48.20 36.59 -27.57
C THR A 971 -47.47 36.20 -26.26
N ALA A 972 -47.88 35.11 -25.62
CA ALA A 972 -47.22 34.49 -24.47
C ALA A 972 -46.91 33.01 -24.75
N TYR A 973 -45.87 32.47 -24.13
CA TYR A 973 -45.46 31.07 -24.33
C TYR A 973 -46.60 30.12 -23.99
N THR A 974 -46.99 29.33 -24.99
CA THR A 974 -48.01 28.29 -24.87
C THR A 974 -47.53 27.03 -25.57
N ASP A 975 -47.96 25.87 -25.09
CA ASP A 975 -47.72 24.59 -25.75
C ASP A 975 -48.22 24.66 -27.19
N TRP A 976 -47.32 24.36 -28.13
CA TRP A 976 -47.56 24.61 -29.54
C TRP A 976 -47.26 23.37 -30.35
N SER A 977 -48.32 22.64 -30.69
CA SER A 977 -48.23 21.40 -31.46
C SER A 977 -47.91 21.63 -32.93
N ARG A 978 -48.00 22.88 -33.43
CA ARG A 978 -47.70 23.19 -34.84
C ARG A 978 -46.22 23.45 -35.12
N VAL A 979 -45.35 23.18 -34.15
CA VAL A 979 -43.89 23.11 -34.32
C VAL A 979 -43.44 21.76 -33.76
N PRO A 980 -43.36 20.71 -34.60
CA PRO A 980 -43.01 19.39 -34.14
C PRO A 980 -41.54 19.31 -33.70
N LEU A 981 -41.30 18.50 -32.67
CA LEU A 981 -39.99 18.20 -32.11
C LEU A 981 -39.63 16.75 -32.37
N TYR A 982 -38.37 16.53 -32.73
CA TYR A 982 -37.80 15.22 -32.96
C TYR A 982 -36.64 14.98 -32.02
N LEU A 983 -36.54 13.77 -31.46
CA LEU A 983 -35.39 13.28 -30.70
C LEU A 983 -34.77 12.13 -31.50
N ASN A 984 -33.48 12.26 -31.86
CA ASN A 984 -32.78 11.28 -32.72
C ASN A 984 -33.54 10.97 -34.03
N GLY A 985 -34.23 11.97 -34.59
CA GLY A 985 -35.03 11.83 -35.81
C GLY A 985 -36.43 11.23 -35.62
N VAL A 986 -36.81 10.83 -34.41
CA VAL A 986 -38.15 10.33 -34.09
C VAL A 986 -39.03 11.47 -33.59
N LEU A 987 -40.26 11.60 -34.11
CA LEU A 987 -41.23 12.62 -33.67
C LEU A 987 -41.66 12.35 -32.22
N VAL A 988 -41.42 13.31 -31.31
CA VAL A 988 -41.72 13.21 -29.87
C VAL A 988 -42.75 14.24 -29.39
N TRP A 989 -42.99 15.31 -30.16
CA TRP A 989 -44.02 16.31 -29.88
C TRP A 989 -44.53 16.96 -31.15
N GLY A 990 -45.80 17.39 -31.15
CA GLY A 990 -46.41 18.16 -32.22
C GLY A 990 -46.92 17.34 -33.41
N LEU A 991 -47.40 18.05 -34.42
CA LEU A 991 -48.03 17.55 -35.63
C LEU A 991 -47.31 18.15 -36.85
N GLN A 992 -47.24 17.38 -37.93
CA GLN A 992 -46.79 17.86 -39.24
C GLN A 992 -48.01 18.35 -40.05
N PRO A 993 -47.83 19.34 -40.96
CA PRO A 993 -48.90 19.86 -41.83
C PRO A 993 -49.40 18.89 -42.90
#